data_AF-A0A172ZEB5-F1
#
_entry.id   AF-A0A172ZEB5-F1
#
_cell.length_a   1.000
_cell.length_b   1.000
_cell.length_c   1.000
_cell.angle_alpha   90.00
_cell.angle_beta   90.00
_cell.angle_gamma   90.00
#
_symmetry.space_group_name_H-M   'P 1'
#
loop_
_entity.id
_entity.type
_entity.pdbx_description
1 polymer ?
#
loop_
_entity_poly.entity_id
_entity_poly.type
_entity_poly.pdbx_seq_one_letter_code
_entity_poly.pdbx_strand_id
1 'polypeptide(L)'
;MKKIIPVFTASLLTLSCAFATGLAYGEGSTTTASGPDQEVIVVYKNQEGKEAVLEQSVEVQHEFATVPAVSATVSPADLNELVQDPNIAYVERNVPFTIADEQVVAQASAINTNEQSRWNYQAEQPNLEWDKGYNGAGVKVAVVDSGIAPHPELTIAGGVSTVDYTTSYTDDNGHGTHVGGIIAARNGDGQVTGMAPGVQLYAVKTMGSDGKGNLQDVLEGVDWAIQNHMDVINMSLGTEYDSQLLHNMLDQAYNSGILVVASAGNSGAGTDTVNYPAQYSSVIAVAAVDSNLNRGSFSSTGPKVEVAAPGVGILSTYLNNGYAFMDGTSQAAPHVAAMLAILKQKNPSESIASLRSDLQKYAVDLGTAGRDNQYGYGFVTFKPQVDVTAPGEVKNLQLAAKGTDYLTFNWQNPADSDFAKVNVYDEQNNRVKSVTGNVYSAANLTPDTSYTFRMKTVDVKGNESSGVTISGRTAAVPAAEITPAPASSQPQPVTQPPAPQPTTVPAPAPTPAVSVPVVTTPPPTDQVAQIPAGGGGGGGGGGGGGGGIPRPAAPKVQTPAPTATAPSTPAQKAQQQLNNAKSSGKAADFIKARFAAKDLNNAEFNKQLNQLKQSLGIKDLPSKANLRASVPVRISLQASLKSSTYKYIDKSSITADNIAILDGSGNAVSNVNLSVKFNRIFITAADGSFAPNQTYTVIIEKGVKGKTTASSDQSTALTSPLVMQFTTR
;
A
#
# COMPACT_ATOMS: atom_id res chain seq x y z
N MET A 1 9.85 28.35 -39.60
CA MET A 1 11.06 27.66 -39.11
C MET A 1 10.67 26.76 -37.94
N LYS A 2 11.39 25.65 -37.76
CA LYS A 2 10.93 24.34 -37.27
C LYS A 2 10.29 24.32 -35.87
N LYS A 3 9.13 23.66 -35.77
CA LYS A 3 8.51 23.15 -34.53
C LYS A 3 9.33 21.94 -34.03
N ILE A 4 9.68 21.93 -32.75
CA ILE A 4 10.28 20.78 -32.07
C ILE A 4 9.20 20.20 -31.16
N ILE A 5 8.83 18.95 -31.43
CA ILE A 5 7.93 18.12 -30.63
C ILE A 5 8.83 17.27 -29.72
N PRO A 6 8.68 17.25 -28.38
CA PRO A 6 9.39 16.30 -27.55
C PRO A 6 8.64 14.96 -27.59
N VAL A 7 9.34 13.93 -28.03
CA VAL A 7 8.90 12.53 -28.01
C VAL A 7 9.14 11.99 -26.60
N PHE A 8 8.09 11.56 -25.92
CA PHE A 8 8.20 10.73 -24.70
C PHE A 8 8.71 9.34 -25.12
N THR A 9 9.94 9.01 -24.74
CA THR A 9 10.45 7.64 -24.80
C THR A 9 10.12 6.93 -23.50
N ALA A 10 9.18 5.98 -23.56
CA ALA A 10 9.02 4.96 -22.55
C ALA A 10 10.28 4.08 -22.55
N SER A 11 11.05 4.12 -21.48
CA SER A 11 12.17 3.21 -21.28
C SER A 11 11.63 1.84 -20.87
N LEU A 12 11.32 1.00 -21.86
CA LEU A 12 11.24 -0.44 -21.67
C LEU A 12 12.65 -0.90 -21.29
N LEU A 13 12.86 -1.30 -20.03
CA LEU A 13 14.11 -1.93 -19.63
C LEU A 13 14.14 -3.36 -20.21
N THR A 14 14.45 -3.47 -21.50
CA THR A 14 14.85 -4.74 -22.10
C THR A 14 16.12 -5.20 -21.39
N LEU A 15 16.10 -6.43 -20.88
CA LEU A 15 17.21 -7.10 -20.22
C LEU A 15 18.42 -7.20 -21.17
N SER A 16 19.20 -6.12 -21.25
CA SER A 16 20.49 -6.11 -21.94
C SER A 16 21.54 -6.64 -20.98
N CYS A 17 21.94 -7.88 -21.16
CA CYS A 17 23.16 -8.43 -20.54
C CYS A 17 24.37 -7.61 -21.01
N ALA A 18 24.81 -6.65 -20.20
CA ALA A 18 26.11 -6.01 -20.38
C ALA A 18 27.19 -6.89 -19.73
N PHE A 19 27.78 -7.80 -20.51
CA PHE A 19 29.12 -8.31 -20.24
C PHE A 19 30.13 -7.46 -21.02
N ALA A 20 31.19 -7.05 -20.33
CA ALA A 20 32.28 -6.27 -20.89
C ALA A 20 32.95 -6.99 -22.09
N THR A 21 33.43 -6.16 -23.01
CA THR A 21 33.97 -6.47 -24.34
C THR A 21 35.15 -7.45 -24.39
N GLY A 22 35.11 -8.35 -25.38
CA GLY A 22 36.26 -9.11 -25.90
C GLY A 22 35.87 -9.98 -27.11
N LEU A 23 36.42 -9.67 -28.29
CA LEU A 23 36.14 -10.30 -29.59
C LEU A 23 36.57 -11.78 -29.68
N ALA A 24 35.69 -12.66 -30.18
CA ALA A 24 35.96 -13.66 -31.23
C ALA A 24 34.72 -14.53 -31.52
N TYR A 25 34.38 -14.68 -32.81
CA TYR A 25 33.39 -15.63 -33.32
C TYR A 25 33.88 -17.07 -33.08
N GLY A 26 33.06 -17.90 -32.46
CA GLY A 26 33.25 -19.34 -32.33
C GLY A 26 31.92 -20.02 -32.03
N GLU A 27 31.52 -20.95 -32.88
CA GLU A 27 30.32 -21.78 -32.72
C GLU A 27 30.39 -22.63 -31.44
N GLY A 28 29.25 -22.81 -30.77
CA GLY A 28 29.01 -23.91 -29.83
C GLY A 28 29.62 -23.76 -28.43
N SER A 29 28.93 -23.05 -27.55
CA SER A 29 28.98 -23.33 -26.10
C SER A 29 27.73 -22.78 -25.43
N THR A 30 26.85 -23.68 -24.98
CA THR A 30 25.83 -23.35 -23.97
C THR A 30 26.56 -23.02 -22.68
N THR A 31 26.84 -21.73 -22.46
CA THR A 31 27.30 -21.25 -21.17
C THR A 31 26.20 -21.52 -20.15
N THR A 32 26.41 -22.50 -19.28
CA THR A 32 25.58 -22.71 -18.10
C THR A 32 25.54 -21.41 -17.32
N ALA A 33 24.36 -20.80 -17.20
CA ALA A 33 24.17 -19.64 -16.34
C ALA A 33 24.61 -20.01 -14.91
N SER A 34 25.75 -19.49 -14.47
CA SER A 34 26.32 -19.77 -13.16
C SER A 34 26.14 -18.55 -12.25
N GLY A 35 25.62 -18.77 -11.04
CA GLY A 35 25.39 -17.74 -10.03
C GLY A 35 24.61 -18.30 -8.85
N PRO A 36 24.46 -17.55 -7.74
CA PRO A 36 23.56 -17.93 -6.66
C PRO A 36 22.10 -17.90 -7.14
N ASP A 37 21.24 -18.67 -6.47
CA ASP A 37 19.80 -18.59 -6.66
C ASP A 37 19.30 -17.17 -6.33
N GLN A 38 18.24 -16.73 -7.02
CA GLN A 38 17.74 -15.36 -6.95
C GLN A 38 16.28 -15.34 -6.48
N GLU A 39 15.98 -14.45 -5.54
CA GLU A 39 14.60 -14.12 -5.17
C GLU A 39 13.98 -13.16 -6.19
N VAL A 40 12.87 -13.58 -6.76
CA VAL A 40 12.16 -12.88 -7.82
C VAL A 40 10.67 -12.91 -7.60
N ILE A 41 9.98 -11.92 -8.15
CA ILE A 41 8.54 -11.92 -8.28
C ILE A 41 8.19 -12.23 -9.73
N VAL A 42 7.51 -13.34 -9.96
CA VAL A 42 7.15 -13.79 -11.31
C VAL A 42 5.66 -13.57 -11.54
N VAL A 43 5.35 -12.73 -12.52
CA VAL A 43 3.97 -12.45 -12.94
C VAL A 43 3.62 -13.33 -14.13
N TYR A 44 2.58 -14.15 -14.00
CA TYR A 44 2.15 -15.11 -15.00
C TYR A 44 0.86 -14.66 -15.70
N LYS A 45 0.65 -15.12 -16.94
CA LYS A 45 -0.53 -14.75 -17.75
C LYS A 45 -1.72 -15.69 -17.53
N ASN A 46 -1.44 -16.94 -17.18
CA ASN A 46 -2.43 -18.01 -17.12
C ASN A 46 -1.97 -19.13 -16.17
N GLN A 47 -2.82 -20.16 -16.04
CA GLN A 47 -2.57 -21.32 -15.18
C GLN A 47 -1.30 -22.08 -15.57
N GLU A 48 -0.99 -22.20 -16.87
CA GLU A 48 0.23 -22.86 -17.36
C GLU A 48 1.48 -22.09 -16.93
N GLY A 49 1.44 -20.75 -17.02
CA GLY A 49 2.53 -19.89 -16.54
C GLY A 49 2.71 -20.02 -15.04
N LYS A 50 1.63 -20.03 -14.26
CA LYS A 50 1.69 -20.31 -12.81
C LYS A 50 2.38 -21.64 -12.53
N GLU A 51 2.00 -22.68 -13.25
CA GLU A 51 2.58 -24.02 -13.11
C GLU A 51 4.07 -24.04 -13.46
N ALA A 52 4.48 -23.33 -14.51
CA ALA A 52 5.88 -23.17 -14.89
C ALA A 52 6.71 -22.55 -13.76
N VAL A 53 6.22 -21.46 -13.13
CA VAL A 53 6.90 -20.86 -11.97
C VAL A 53 7.04 -21.87 -10.84
N LEU A 54 5.96 -22.54 -10.45
CA LEU A 54 5.96 -23.48 -9.33
C LEU A 54 6.89 -24.69 -9.58
N GLU A 55 7.09 -25.07 -10.84
CA GLU A 55 7.99 -26.14 -11.26
C GLU A 55 9.47 -25.75 -11.26
N GLN A 56 9.76 -24.53 -11.71
CA GLN A 56 11.11 -24.02 -11.90
C GLN A 56 11.67 -23.33 -10.64
N SER A 57 10.84 -23.14 -9.62
CA SER A 57 11.26 -22.53 -8.35
C SER A 57 11.97 -23.52 -7.43
N VAL A 58 13.13 -23.10 -6.90
CA VAL A 58 13.84 -23.75 -5.79
C VAL A 58 12.95 -23.72 -4.55
N GLU A 59 12.43 -22.54 -4.24
CA GLU A 59 11.52 -22.28 -3.13
C GLU A 59 10.42 -21.33 -3.60
N VAL A 60 9.20 -21.51 -3.08
CA VAL A 60 8.08 -20.61 -3.33
C VAL A 60 7.73 -19.98 -1.99
N GLN A 61 7.98 -18.68 -1.87
CA GLN A 61 7.70 -17.91 -0.65
C GLN A 61 6.22 -17.58 -0.56
N HIS A 62 5.63 -17.06 -1.63
CA HIS A 62 4.25 -16.56 -1.59
C HIS A 62 3.52 -16.69 -2.94
N GLU A 63 2.23 -17.02 -2.91
CA GLU A 63 1.32 -16.96 -4.05
C GLU A 63 0.29 -15.84 -3.79
N PHE A 64 0.35 -14.76 -4.56
CA PHE A 64 -0.53 -13.61 -4.34
C PHE A 64 -1.97 -13.92 -4.73
N ALA A 65 -2.94 -13.42 -3.97
CA ALA A 65 -4.35 -13.72 -4.21
C ALA A 65 -5.03 -12.70 -5.12
N THR A 66 -4.63 -11.42 -5.05
CA THR A 66 -5.23 -10.35 -5.87
C THR A 66 -4.62 -10.21 -7.26
N VAL A 67 -3.39 -10.72 -7.46
CA VAL A 67 -2.64 -10.60 -8.71
C VAL A 67 -2.06 -11.94 -9.15
N PRO A 68 -1.91 -12.20 -10.46
CA PRO A 68 -1.37 -13.45 -10.97
C PRO A 68 0.16 -13.47 -10.83
N ALA A 69 0.66 -13.48 -9.60
CA ALA A 69 2.08 -13.45 -9.29
C ALA A 69 2.47 -14.50 -8.24
N VAL A 70 3.75 -14.87 -8.24
CA VAL A 70 4.39 -15.72 -7.23
C VAL A 70 5.72 -15.10 -6.84
N SER A 71 6.02 -15.00 -5.55
CA SER A 71 7.39 -14.76 -5.08
C SER A 71 8.11 -16.11 -4.92
N ALA A 72 9.29 -16.22 -5.53
CA ALA A 72 10.04 -17.46 -5.63
C ALA A 72 11.55 -17.24 -5.60
N THR A 73 12.28 -18.19 -5.01
CA THR A 73 13.71 -18.37 -5.25
C THR A 73 13.92 -19.25 -6.48
N VAL A 74 14.67 -18.77 -7.46
CA VAL A 74 14.88 -19.43 -8.75
C VAL A 74 16.36 -19.51 -9.09
N SER A 75 16.81 -20.64 -9.66
CA SER A 75 18.20 -20.77 -10.11
C SER A 75 18.46 -19.89 -11.35
N PRO A 76 19.71 -19.46 -11.63
CA PRO A 76 19.99 -18.65 -12.83
C PRO A 76 19.60 -19.32 -14.15
N ALA A 77 19.65 -20.65 -14.23
CA ALA A 77 19.24 -21.38 -15.41
C ALA A 77 17.71 -21.38 -15.57
N ASP A 78 16.99 -21.62 -14.47
CA ASP A 78 15.52 -21.64 -14.44
C ASP A 78 14.92 -20.24 -14.65
N LEU A 79 15.59 -19.19 -14.15
CA LEU A 79 15.19 -17.81 -14.38
C LEU A 79 15.26 -17.45 -15.88
N ASN A 80 16.31 -17.92 -16.57
CA ASN A 80 16.42 -17.73 -18.02
C ASN A 80 15.30 -18.48 -18.78
N GLU A 81 14.87 -19.64 -18.30
CA GLU A 81 13.72 -20.37 -18.87
C GLU A 81 12.42 -19.60 -18.62
N LEU A 82 12.16 -19.14 -17.38
CA LEU A 82 10.95 -18.36 -17.02
C LEU A 82 10.81 -17.08 -17.81
N VAL A 83 11.91 -16.33 -18.01
CA VAL A 83 11.88 -15.07 -18.77
C VAL A 83 11.54 -15.29 -20.25
N GLN A 84 11.82 -16.49 -20.79
CA GLN A 84 11.52 -16.84 -22.18
C GLN A 84 10.16 -17.55 -22.34
N ASP A 85 9.53 -17.96 -21.25
CA ASP A 85 8.27 -18.69 -21.28
C ASP A 85 7.13 -17.76 -21.76
N PRO A 86 6.42 -18.11 -22.85
CA PRO A 86 5.35 -17.27 -23.40
C PRO A 86 4.16 -17.08 -22.43
N ASN A 87 4.01 -17.94 -21.43
CA ASN A 87 2.98 -17.88 -20.40
C ASN A 87 3.38 -17.01 -19.19
N ILE A 88 4.63 -16.57 -19.11
CA ILE A 88 5.09 -15.58 -18.13
C ILE A 88 4.92 -14.18 -18.71
N ALA A 89 4.38 -13.26 -17.92
CA ALA A 89 4.20 -11.87 -18.32
C ALA A 89 5.51 -11.10 -18.19
N TYR A 90 6.13 -11.16 -17.01
CA TYR A 90 7.45 -10.60 -16.71
C TYR A 90 7.94 -11.14 -15.37
N VAL A 91 9.24 -10.92 -15.10
CA VAL A 91 9.88 -11.24 -13.82
C VAL A 91 10.51 -9.97 -13.26
N GLU A 92 10.25 -9.68 -11.99
CA GLU A 92 10.87 -8.58 -11.25
C GLU A 92 11.84 -9.11 -10.19
N ARG A 93 12.85 -8.31 -9.86
CA ARG A 93 13.75 -8.60 -8.74
C ARG A 93 13.06 -8.27 -7.42
N ASN A 94 13.34 -9.05 -6.38
CA ASN A 94 12.97 -8.66 -5.03
C ASN A 94 13.89 -7.53 -4.54
N VAL A 95 13.47 -6.28 -4.71
CA VAL A 95 14.27 -5.09 -4.38
C VAL A 95 14.09 -4.68 -2.91
N PRO A 96 15.10 -4.07 -2.27
CA PRO A 96 14.99 -3.64 -0.88
C PRO A 96 14.06 -2.43 -0.73
N PHE A 97 13.36 -2.39 0.41
CA PHE A 97 12.62 -1.26 0.91
C PHE A 97 13.17 -0.85 2.28
N THR A 98 13.02 0.43 2.61
CA THR A 98 13.47 0.94 3.90
C THR A 98 12.58 2.05 4.42
N ILE A 99 12.61 2.20 5.74
CA ILE A 99 12.15 3.40 6.48
C ILE A 99 13.32 4.39 6.72
N ALA A 100 14.53 4.07 6.24
CA ALA A 100 15.77 4.78 6.59
C ALA A 100 15.86 6.21 6.04
N ASP A 101 16.68 7.01 6.73
CA ASP A 101 16.90 8.48 6.71
C ASP A 101 16.15 9.27 7.79
N GLU A 102 15.44 8.59 8.70
CA GLU A 102 14.79 9.23 9.84
C GLU A 102 15.72 9.42 11.04
N GLN A 103 15.54 10.55 11.73
CA GLN A 103 16.26 10.85 12.96
C GLN A 103 15.32 10.74 14.15
N VAL A 104 15.60 9.78 15.04
CA VAL A 104 15.06 9.82 16.40
C VAL A 104 15.77 10.95 17.14
N VAL A 105 15.08 12.08 17.28
CA VAL A 105 15.62 13.30 17.89
C VAL A 105 15.68 13.17 19.42
N ALA A 106 14.69 12.51 20.03
CA ALA A 106 14.65 12.23 21.46
C ALA A 106 13.65 11.12 21.80
N GLN A 107 13.85 10.44 22.93
CA GLN A 107 12.90 9.47 23.50
C GLN A 107 12.58 9.82 24.95
N ALA A 108 11.37 9.51 25.39
CA ALA A 108 10.93 9.73 26.76
C ALA A 108 9.94 8.66 27.21
N SER A 109 10.00 8.28 28.49
CA SER A 109 8.98 7.43 29.12
C SER A 109 7.75 8.22 29.57
N ALA A 110 7.89 9.54 29.70
CA ALA A 110 6.79 10.47 29.95
C ALA A 110 7.12 11.89 29.45
N ILE A 111 6.09 12.61 29.03
CA ILE A 111 6.08 13.96 28.49
C ILE A 111 5.18 14.79 29.42
N ASN A 112 5.68 15.94 29.85
CA ASN A 112 5.10 16.81 30.88
C ASN A 112 4.31 18.00 30.28
N THR A 113 3.88 17.90 29.03
CA THR A 113 3.20 18.97 28.28
C THR A 113 1.92 18.43 27.65
N ASN A 114 0.82 19.18 27.74
CA ASN A 114 -0.43 18.85 27.05
C ASN A 114 -0.16 18.84 25.54
N GLU A 115 -0.36 17.71 24.88
CA GLU A 115 0.05 17.58 23.49
C GLU A 115 -0.89 18.28 22.49
N GLN A 116 -2.11 18.67 22.91
CA GLN A 116 -2.89 19.68 22.16
C GLN A 116 -2.18 21.04 22.06
N SER A 117 -1.19 21.33 22.91
CA SER A 117 -0.35 22.54 22.79
C SER A 117 0.83 22.40 21.82
N ARG A 118 1.02 21.22 21.21
CA ARG A 118 2.07 20.98 20.22
C ARG A 118 1.71 21.58 18.87
N TRP A 119 2.75 21.92 18.13
CA TRP A 119 2.62 22.76 16.96
C TRP A 119 1.84 22.07 15.82
N ASN A 120 2.03 20.77 15.61
CA ASN A 120 1.37 20.02 14.54
C ASN A 120 -0.15 20.01 14.75
N TYR A 121 -0.59 19.66 15.96
CA TYR A 121 -2.00 19.74 16.35
C TYR A 121 -2.57 21.15 16.17
N GLN A 122 -1.86 22.18 16.61
CA GLN A 122 -2.29 23.59 16.50
C GLN A 122 -2.34 24.09 15.05
N ALA A 123 -1.47 23.59 14.18
CA ALA A 123 -1.40 23.96 12.77
C ALA A 123 -2.50 23.29 11.96
N GLU A 124 -2.79 22.01 12.22
CA GLU A 124 -3.79 21.22 11.47
C GLU A 124 -5.22 21.34 12.01
N GLN A 125 -5.39 21.68 13.30
CA GLN A 125 -6.68 21.91 13.96
C GLN A 125 -7.72 20.78 13.78
N PRO A 126 -7.37 19.50 14.02
CA PRO A 126 -8.30 18.37 13.83
C PRO A 126 -9.55 18.48 14.72
N ASN A 127 -9.47 19.19 15.85
CA ASN A 127 -10.61 19.43 16.74
C ASN A 127 -11.79 20.10 16.04
N LEU A 128 -11.57 20.90 15.00
CA LEU A 128 -12.65 21.55 14.25
C LEU A 128 -13.59 20.55 13.57
N GLU A 129 -13.11 19.35 13.24
CA GLU A 129 -13.95 18.27 12.72
C GLU A 129 -14.42 17.33 13.85
N TRP A 130 -13.60 17.11 14.88
CA TRP A 130 -14.00 16.31 16.04
C TRP A 130 -15.19 16.92 16.78
N ASP A 131 -15.22 18.25 16.93
CA ASP A 131 -16.33 19.00 17.55
C ASP A 131 -17.65 18.84 16.75
N LYS A 132 -17.55 18.43 15.48
CA LYS A 132 -18.68 18.10 14.60
C LYS A 132 -19.03 16.60 14.62
N GLY A 133 -18.29 15.79 15.39
CA GLY A 133 -18.46 14.34 15.50
C GLY A 133 -17.60 13.51 14.52
N TYR A 134 -16.69 14.13 13.78
CA TYR A 134 -15.85 13.42 12.80
C TYR A 134 -14.43 13.25 13.32
N ASN A 135 -14.09 12.06 13.83
CA ASN A 135 -12.78 11.71 14.39
C ASN A 135 -12.15 10.47 13.73
N GLY A 136 -12.65 10.05 12.56
CA GLY A 136 -12.25 8.84 11.83
C GLY A 136 -13.04 7.58 12.20
N ALA A 137 -14.08 7.68 13.04
CA ALA A 137 -14.85 6.51 13.47
C ALA A 137 -15.42 5.70 12.30
N GLY A 138 -15.21 4.37 12.35
CA GLY A 138 -15.71 3.42 11.35
C GLY A 138 -14.84 3.28 10.10
N VAL A 139 -13.74 4.04 9.99
CA VAL A 139 -12.79 3.95 8.88
C VAL A 139 -11.61 3.06 9.26
N LYS A 140 -11.21 2.15 8.37
CA LYS A 140 -10.08 1.24 8.54
C LYS A 140 -8.81 1.82 7.95
N VAL A 141 -7.76 1.93 8.75
CA VAL A 141 -6.46 2.45 8.31
C VAL A 141 -5.39 1.38 8.51
N ALA A 142 -4.79 0.92 7.41
CA ALA A 142 -3.64 0.02 7.44
C ALA A 142 -2.33 0.80 7.44
N VAL A 143 -1.49 0.52 8.44
CA VAL A 143 -0.13 1.05 8.55
C VAL A 143 0.83 -0.02 8.06
N VAL A 144 1.27 0.11 6.80
CA VAL A 144 2.25 -0.76 6.15
C VAL A 144 3.65 -0.28 6.54
N ASP A 145 4.26 -0.95 7.52
CA ASP A 145 5.41 -0.43 8.26
C ASP A 145 6.17 -1.55 9.03
N SER A 146 6.85 -1.24 10.14
CA SER A 146 7.54 -2.18 11.04
C SER A 146 6.62 -2.90 12.03
N GLY A 147 5.31 -2.70 11.92
CA GLY A 147 4.30 -3.20 12.87
C GLY A 147 3.87 -2.14 13.88
N ILE A 148 3.00 -2.50 14.82
CA ILE A 148 2.58 -1.59 15.90
C ILE A 148 2.65 -2.34 17.23
N ALA A 149 3.42 -1.81 18.18
CA ALA A 149 3.53 -2.38 19.52
C ALA A 149 2.28 -2.05 20.36
N PRO A 150 1.83 -2.96 21.26
CA PRO A 150 0.84 -2.61 22.26
C PRO A 150 1.28 -1.39 23.07
N HIS A 151 0.42 -0.37 23.11
CA HIS A 151 0.67 0.89 23.80
C HIS A 151 -0.62 1.34 24.51
N PRO A 152 -0.59 1.88 25.75
CA PRO A 152 -1.79 2.30 26.48
C PRO A 152 -2.65 3.35 25.77
N GLU A 153 -2.08 4.04 24.79
CA GLU A 153 -2.76 5.08 24.00
C GLU A 153 -3.20 4.61 22.62
N LEU A 154 -2.91 3.35 22.23
CA LEU A 154 -3.31 2.78 20.95
C LEU A 154 -4.27 1.61 21.13
N THR A 155 -5.30 1.58 20.30
CA THR A 155 -6.16 0.41 20.14
C THR A 155 -5.93 -0.18 18.75
N ILE A 156 -5.26 -1.32 18.70
CA ILE A 156 -4.95 -2.02 17.44
C ILE A 156 -6.10 -2.97 17.13
N ALA A 157 -6.79 -2.76 16.01
CA ALA A 157 -7.96 -3.54 15.58
C ALA A 157 -7.57 -4.92 15.01
N GLY A 158 -6.35 -5.08 14.53
CA GLY A 158 -5.80 -6.32 13.98
C GLY A 158 -4.54 -6.06 13.17
N GLY A 159 -4.07 -7.07 12.44
CA GLY A 159 -2.88 -6.91 11.61
C GLY A 159 -2.36 -8.21 11.00
N VAL A 160 -1.27 -8.07 10.24
CA VAL A 160 -0.51 -9.16 9.62
C VAL A 160 0.98 -8.85 9.69
N SER A 161 1.81 -9.89 9.70
CA SER A 161 3.25 -9.79 9.49
C SER A 161 3.60 -10.57 8.23
N THR A 162 4.32 -9.92 7.32
CA THR A 162 4.78 -10.52 6.06
C THR A 162 6.29 -10.76 6.05
N VAL A 163 7.01 -10.25 7.05
CA VAL A 163 8.43 -10.57 7.25
C VAL A 163 8.63 -12.05 7.64
N ASP A 164 9.74 -12.63 7.22
CA ASP A 164 10.01 -14.08 7.32
C ASP A 164 10.25 -14.60 8.75
N TYR A 165 10.81 -13.77 9.63
CA TYR A 165 11.27 -14.19 10.95
C TYR A 165 10.17 -14.21 12.02
N THR A 166 8.99 -13.64 11.75
CA THR A 166 7.89 -13.57 12.73
C THR A 166 6.51 -13.51 12.09
N THR A 167 5.54 -14.11 12.77
CA THR A 167 4.11 -14.00 12.41
C THR A 167 3.38 -12.91 13.22
N SER A 168 4.05 -12.30 14.19
CA SER A 168 3.49 -11.22 14.99
C SER A 168 3.63 -9.88 14.29
N TYR A 169 2.54 -9.11 14.18
CA TYR A 169 2.55 -7.73 13.70
C TYR A 169 2.99 -6.72 14.77
N THR A 170 3.46 -7.20 15.93
CA THR A 170 4.02 -6.35 17.00
C THR A 170 5.32 -5.71 16.52
N ASP A 171 5.44 -4.41 16.76
CA ASP A 171 6.62 -3.64 16.38
C ASP A 171 7.83 -3.98 17.28
N ASP A 172 8.97 -4.16 16.64
CA ASP A 172 10.28 -4.40 17.25
C ASP A 172 11.34 -3.41 16.73
N ASN A 173 10.93 -2.39 15.97
CA ASN A 173 11.75 -1.27 15.53
C ASN A 173 11.35 0.03 16.22
N GLY A 174 10.03 0.30 16.28
CA GLY A 174 9.43 1.47 16.92
C GLY A 174 8.83 2.48 15.94
N HIS A 175 9.23 2.46 14.67
CA HIS A 175 8.76 3.39 13.67
C HIS A 175 7.25 3.27 13.39
N GLY A 176 6.76 2.06 13.11
CA GLY A 176 5.32 1.85 12.86
C GLY A 176 4.45 2.17 14.09
N THR A 177 4.97 2.00 15.31
CA THR A 177 4.31 2.46 16.54
C THR A 177 4.22 3.99 16.60
N HIS A 178 5.24 4.70 16.13
CA HIS A 178 5.26 6.16 16.02
C HIS A 178 4.25 6.66 15.00
N VAL A 179 4.26 6.07 13.80
CA VAL A 179 3.30 6.35 12.73
C VAL A 179 1.86 6.09 13.19
N GLY A 180 1.61 4.94 13.85
CA GLY A 180 0.30 4.59 14.39
C GLY A 180 -0.23 5.59 15.42
N GLY A 181 0.65 6.18 16.24
CA GLY A 181 0.26 7.22 17.20
C GLY A 181 -0.15 8.54 16.57
N ILE A 182 0.53 8.96 15.50
CA ILE A 182 0.18 10.17 14.76
C ILE A 182 -1.24 10.03 14.18
N ILE A 183 -1.60 8.83 13.72
CA ILE A 183 -2.93 8.56 13.18
C ILE A 183 -3.97 8.49 14.30
N ALA A 184 -3.73 7.66 15.32
CA ALA A 184 -4.83 7.11 16.12
C ALA A 184 -4.59 7.08 17.64
N ALA A 185 -3.58 7.77 18.18
CA ALA A 185 -3.44 7.88 19.63
C ALA A 185 -4.72 8.48 20.24
N ARG A 186 -5.22 7.85 21.32
CA ARG A 186 -6.52 8.20 21.91
C ARG A 186 -6.55 9.64 22.40
N ASN A 187 -7.61 10.37 22.06
CA ASN A 187 -7.84 11.71 22.60
C ASN A 187 -8.28 11.64 24.07
N GLY A 188 -7.68 12.45 24.95
CA GLY A 188 -8.08 12.55 26.36
C GLY A 188 -6.92 12.75 27.33
N ASP A 189 -6.78 11.85 28.30
CA ASP A 189 -5.82 11.90 29.41
C ASP A 189 -4.42 11.34 29.06
N GLY A 190 -4.19 11.06 27.78
CA GLY A 190 -2.92 10.59 27.25
C GLY A 190 -1.86 11.70 27.13
N GLN A 191 -0.65 11.29 26.76
CA GLN A 191 0.47 12.18 26.50
C GLN A 191 0.57 12.57 25.04
N VAL A 192 -0.04 11.80 24.13
CA VAL A 192 -0.18 12.13 22.71
C VAL A 192 -1.62 11.91 22.20
N THR A 193 -1.95 12.47 21.05
CA THR A 193 -3.27 12.59 20.46
C THR A 193 -3.13 12.45 18.95
N GLY A 194 -3.65 11.36 18.41
CA GLY A 194 -3.68 11.13 16.98
C GLY A 194 -4.65 12.09 16.28
N MET A 195 -4.43 12.33 15.01
CA MET A 195 -5.28 13.21 14.20
C MET A 195 -6.68 12.61 13.96
N ALA A 196 -6.82 11.28 13.94
CA ALA A 196 -8.07 10.55 13.75
C ALA A 196 -8.22 9.43 14.81
N PRO A 197 -8.44 9.78 16.09
CA PRO A 197 -8.42 8.83 17.20
C PRO A 197 -9.55 7.78 17.17
N GLY A 198 -10.55 7.93 16.30
CA GLY A 198 -11.67 7.00 16.15
C GLY A 198 -11.46 5.89 15.11
N VAL A 199 -10.36 5.92 14.34
CA VAL A 199 -10.14 4.92 13.28
C VAL A 199 -9.94 3.51 13.83
N GLN A 200 -10.22 2.51 13.00
CA GLN A 200 -9.80 1.14 13.23
C GLN A 200 -8.38 0.99 12.69
N LEU A 201 -7.39 1.03 13.59
CA LEU A 201 -5.96 0.98 13.24
C LEU A 201 -5.50 -0.47 13.04
N TYR A 202 -4.94 -0.77 11.86
CA TYR A 202 -4.40 -2.09 11.52
C TYR A 202 -2.88 -2.05 11.33
N ALA A 203 -2.17 -2.98 11.95
CA ALA A 203 -0.71 -3.11 11.83
C ALA A 203 -0.34 -4.08 10.70
N VAL A 204 0.30 -3.60 9.64
CA VAL A 204 0.77 -4.42 8.52
C VAL A 204 2.30 -4.39 8.53
N LYS A 205 2.91 -5.36 9.22
CA LYS A 205 4.36 -5.44 9.41
C LYS A 205 5.03 -6.00 8.16
N THR A 206 5.66 -5.13 7.40
CA THR A 206 6.45 -5.45 6.20
C THR A 206 7.94 -5.16 6.40
N MET A 207 8.31 -4.43 7.46
CA MET A 207 9.70 -4.08 7.78
C MET A 207 10.17 -4.81 9.04
N GLY A 208 11.42 -5.27 9.04
CA GLY A 208 12.07 -5.93 10.16
C GLY A 208 12.55 -4.96 11.25
N SER A 209 13.12 -5.51 12.32
CA SER A 209 13.63 -4.73 13.45
C SER A 209 14.72 -3.70 13.08
N ASP A 210 15.42 -3.93 11.97
CA ASP A 210 16.45 -3.02 11.42
C ASP A 210 15.89 -1.94 10.48
N GLY A 211 14.56 -1.86 10.32
CA GLY A 211 13.91 -0.89 9.45
C GLY A 211 14.04 -1.22 7.95
N LYS A 212 14.32 -2.49 7.62
CA LYS A 212 14.42 -2.95 6.24
C LYS A 212 13.39 -4.02 5.96
N GLY A 213 12.94 -4.04 4.72
CA GLY A 213 12.13 -5.09 4.14
C GLY A 213 12.44 -5.21 2.67
N ASN A 214 11.62 -5.93 1.94
CA ASN A 214 11.77 -6.09 0.51
C ASN A 214 10.43 -5.94 -0.22
N LEU A 215 10.49 -5.93 -1.55
CA LEU A 215 9.32 -5.76 -2.40
C LEU A 215 8.28 -6.84 -2.15
N GLN A 216 8.68 -8.10 -1.97
CA GLN A 216 7.74 -9.18 -1.63
C GLN A 216 6.95 -8.84 -0.36
N ASP A 217 7.61 -8.48 0.74
CA ASP A 217 6.95 -8.19 2.02
C ASP A 217 5.91 -7.06 1.88
N VAL A 218 6.26 -6.03 1.11
CA VAL A 218 5.39 -4.88 0.82
C VAL A 218 4.19 -5.28 -0.05
N LEU A 219 4.42 -6.06 -1.10
CA LEU A 219 3.35 -6.58 -1.97
C LEU A 219 2.38 -7.44 -1.16
N GLU A 220 2.86 -8.31 -0.28
CA GLU A 220 2.01 -9.15 0.58
C GLU A 220 1.17 -8.29 1.54
N GLY A 221 1.75 -7.23 2.09
CA GLY A 221 1.05 -6.29 2.96
C GLY A 221 -0.05 -5.52 2.24
N VAL A 222 0.23 -5.06 1.02
CA VAL A 222 -0.76 -4.41 0.14
C VAL A 222 -1.87 -5.38 -0.27
N ASP A 223 -1.52 -6.62 -0.64
CA ASP A 223 -2.47 -7.68 -0.99
C ASP A 223 -3.45 -7.93 0.17
N TRP A 224 -2.91 -8.04 1.39
CA TRP A 224 -3.71 -8.19 2.60
C TRP A 224 -4.63 -7.00 2.85
N ALA A 225 -4.15 -5.77 2.66
CA ALA A 225 -4.97 -4.57 2.86
C ALA A 225 -6.15 -4.50 1.86
N ILE A 226 -5.92 -4.88 0.60
CA ILE A 226 -6.98 -4.97 -0.42
C ILE A 226 -8.01 -6.04 -0.03
N GLN A 227 -7.55 -7.24 0.34
CA GLN A 227 -8.42 -8.36 0.72
C GLN A 227 -9.27 -8.07 1.97
N ASN A 228 -8.75 -7.26 2.89
CA ASN A 228 -9.46 -6.89 4.12
C ASN A 228 -10.30 -5.61 3.99
N HIS A 229 -10.42 -5.07 2.77
CA HIS A 229 -11.19 -3.88 2.44
C HIS A 229 -10.83 -2.71 3.37
N MET A 230 -9.54 -2.40 3.46
CA MET A 230 -9.08 -1.19 4.13
C MET A 230 -9.61 0.05 3.40
N ASP A 231 -9.83 1.14 4.12
CA ASP A 231 -10.26 2.41 3.50
C ASP A 231 -9.06 3.29 3.15
N VAL A 232 -8.01 3.24 3.97
CA VAL A 232 -6.76 3.99 3.79
C VAL A 232 -5.56 3.08 4.03
N ILE A 233 -4.56 3.15 3.15
CA ILE A 233 -3.24 2.54 3.32
C ILE A 233 -2.22 3.67 3.51
N ASN A 234 -1.50 3.65 4.63
CA ASN A 234 -0.36 4.51 4.89
C ASN A 234 0.94 3.72 4.70
N MET A 235 1.83 4.22 3.85
CA MET A 235 3.14 3.64 3.54
C MET A 235 4.24 4.64 3.87
N SER A 236 4.71 4.63 5.11
CA SER A 236 5.81 5.48 5.60
C SER A 236 7.16 4.79 5.35
N LEU A 237 7.40 4.44 4.09
CA LEU A 237 8.54 3.65 3.62
C LEU A 237 8.77 3.94 2.14
N GLY A 238 9.96 3.58 1.63
CA GLY A 238 10.22 3.75 0.21
C GLY A 238 11.41 2.97 -0.33
N THR A 239 11.56 3.09 -1.65
CA THR A 239 12.66 2.54 -2.42
C THR A 239 12.97 3.41 -3.63
N GLU A 240 14.21 3.35 -4.13
CA GLU A 240 14.61 4.02 -5.38
C GLU A 240 14.22 3.21 -6.63
N TYR A 241 13.77 1.96 -6.45
CA TYR A 241 13.48 1.04 -7.54
C TYR A 241 11.99 1.03 -7.89
N ASP A 242 11.67 1.27 -9.17
CA ASP A 242 10.31 1.09 -9.68
C ASP A 242 9.94 -0.41 -9.75
N SER A 243 8.70 -0.74 -9.39
CA SER A 243 8.08 -2.05 -9.54
C SER A 243 6.75 -1.91 -10.29
N GLN A 244 6.65 -2.57 -11.44
CA GLN A 244 5.41 -2.57 -12.24
C GLN A 244 4.29 -3.29 -11.49
N LEU A 245 4.61 -4.36 -10.78
CA LEU A 245 3.62 -5.09 -9.99
C LEU A 245 3.09 -4.25 -8.82
N LEU A 246 3.96 -3.57 -8.06
CA LEU A 246 3.54 -2.68 -6.97
C LEU A 246 2.67 -1.55 -7.50
N HIS A 247 3.08 -0.91 -8.60
CA HIS A 247 2.28 0.11 -9.27
C HIS A 247 0.87 -0.40 -9.62
N ASN A 248 0.79 -1.56 -10.27
CA ASN A 248 -0.50 -2.17 -10.65
C ASN A 248 -1.38 -2.50 -9.44
N MET A 249 -0.79 -3.00 -8.35
CA MET A 249 -1.53 -3.33 -7.13
C MET A 249 -2.07 -2.08 -6.44
N LEU A 250 -1.30 -0.99 -6.39
CA LEU A 250 -1.74 0.27 -5.79
C LEU A 250 -2.77 0.97 -6.68
N ASP A 251 -2.66 0.87 -8.01
CA ASP A 251 -3.71 1.28 -8.93
C ASP A 251 -5.00 0.47 -8.72
N GLN A 252 -4.89 -0.84 -8.49
CA GLN A 252 -6.04 -1.68 -8.17
C GLN A 252 -6.66 -1.30 -6.81
N ALA A 253 -5.85 -1.05 -5.78
CA ALA A 253 -6.32 -0.60 -4.48
C ALA A 253 -7.11 0.72 -4.62
N TYR A 254 -6.52 1.71 -5.32
CA TYR A 254 -7.17 2.98 -5.63
C TYR A 254 -8.49 2.76 -6.40
N ASN A 255 -8.46 2.02 -7.50
CA ASN A 255 -9.68 1.76 -8.29
C ASN A 255 -10.74 0.95 -7.52
N SER A 256 -10.36 0.24 -6.46
CA SER A 256 -11.27 -0.49 -5.56
C SER A 256 -11.79 0.38 -4.41
N GLY A 257 -11.46 1.68 -4.38
CA GLY A 257 -11.95 2.63 -3.39
C GLY A 257 -11.08 2.75 -2.13
N ILE A 258 -9.79 2.37 -2.20
CA ILE A 258 -8.83 2.50 -1.10
C ILE A 258 -7.92 3.71 -1.38
N LEU A 259 -7.83 4.65 -0.43
CA LEU A 259 -6.88 5.76 -0.51
C LEU A 259 -5.48 5.28 -0.14
N VAL A 260 -4.47 5.63 -0.94
CA VAL A 260 -3.07 5.28 -0.67
C VAL A 260 -2.26 6.53 -0.43
N VAL A 261 -1.58 6.60 0.72
CA VAL A 261 -0.73 7.72 1.14
C VAL A 261 0.67 7.19 1.37
N ALA A 262 1.69 7.87 0.85
CA ALA A 262 3.08 7.49 1.06
C ALA A 262 3.98 8.70 1.34
N SER A 263 5.01 8.47 2.13
CA SER A 263 6.09 9.42 2.37
C SER A 263 6.80 9.76 1.06
N ALA A 264 7.03 11.04 0.77
CA ALA A 264 7.72 11.44 -0.46
C ALA A 264 9.18 10.96 -0.52
N GLY A 265 9.81 10.71 0.63
CA GLY A 265 11.23 10.36 0.73
C GLY A 265 12.05 11.45 1.41
N ASN A 266 13.26 11.09 1.84
CA ASN A 266 14.12 11.93 2.70
C ASN A 266 15.46 12.29 2.02
N SER A 267 15.54 12.17 0.68
CA SER A 267 16.77 12.43 -0.09
C SER A 267 17.02 13.92 -0.36
N GLY A 268 16.14 14.82 0.12
CA GLY A 268 16.37 16.26 0.17
C GLY A 268 16.56 16.93 -1.19
N ALA A 269 17.64 17.72 -1.28
CA ALA A 269 17.88 18.66 -2.38
C ALA A 269 18.09 17.96 -3.73
N GLY A 270 17.24 18.30 -4.69
CA GLY A 270 17.27 17.85 -6.08
C GLY A 270 16.07 18.43 -6.82
N THR A 271 15.91 18.13 -8.10
CA THR A 271 14.72 18.55 -8.87
C THR A 271 13.59 17.52 -8.85
N ASP A 272 13.95 16.24 -8.64
CA ASP A 272 13.03 15.11 -8.52
C ASP A 272 13.70 14.00 -7.70
N THR A 273 13.34 13.93 -6.42
CA THR A 273 13.92 13.01 -5.42
C THR A 273 12.84 12.18 -4.71
N VAL A 274 11.61 12.19 -5.24
CA VAL A 274 10.50 11.42 -4.66
C VAL A 274 10.77 9.92 -4.87
N ASN A 275 10.57 9.10 -3.84
CA ASN A 275 10.79 7.66 -3.93
C ASN A 275 9.51 6.89 -4.31
N TYR A 276 9.64 5.62 -4.67
CA TYR A 276 8.50 4.71 -4.83
C TYR A 276 8.07 4.17 -3.46
N PRO A 277 6.76 4.03 -3.18
CA PRO A 277 5.63 4.13 -4.14
C PRO A 277 5.05 5.53 -4.33
N ALA A 278 5.54 6.56 -3.63
CA ALA A 278 4.99 7.91 -3.71
C ALA A 278 5.03 8.54 -5.11
N GLN A 279 5.90 8.08 -6.01
CA GLN A 279 5.88 8.51 -7.42
C GLN A 279 4.65 8.05 -8.23
N TYR A 280 3.92 7.02 -7.78
CA TYR A 280 2.78 6.49 -8.51
C TYR A 280 1.58 7.43 -8.49
N SER A 281 0.85 7.51 -9.59
CA SER A 281 -0.25 8.48 -9.72
C SER A 281 -1.44 8.16 -8.81
N SER A 282 -1.63 6.88 -8.46
CA SER A 282 -2.63 6.40 -7.50
C SER A 282 -2.27 6.70 -6.04
N VAL A 283 -1.05 7.16 -5.77
CA VAL A 283 -0.52 7.39 -4.42
C VAL A 283 -0.42 8.90 -4.15
N ILE A 284 -0.82 9.30 -2.95
CA ILE A 284 -0.68 10.68 -2.46
C ILE A 284 0.71 10.81 -1.83
N ALA A 285 1.61 11.52 -2.50
CA ALA A 285 2.96 11.77 -2.01
C ALA A 285 2.99 12.95 -1.03
N VAL A 286 3.51 12.71 0.17
CA VAL A 286 3.49 13.70 1.26
C VAL A 286 4.89 14.21 1.59
N ALA A 287 5.09 15.52 1.45
CA ALA A 287 6.28 16.23 1.88
C ALA A 287 6.20 16.64 3.36
N ALA A 288 7.37 16.85 3.99
CA ALA A 288 7.48 17.22 5.40
C ALA A 288 7.76 18.71 5.58
N VAL A 289 7.05 19.35 6.51
CA VAL A 289 7.33 20.72 6.97
C VAL A 289 7.65 20.79 8.46
N ASP A 290 8.34 21.86 8.85
CA ASP A 290 8.61 22.24 10.22
C ASP A 290 7.51 23.13 10.83
N SER A 291 7.70 23.52 12.10
CA SER A 291 6.74 24.36 12.83
C SER A 291 6.60 25.79 12.28
N ASN A 292 7.49 26.21 11.40
CA ASN A 292 7.41 27.49 10.68
C ASN A 292 6.83 27.31 9.27
N LEU A 293 6.31 26.12 8.95
CA LEU A 293 5.84 25.71 7.63
C LEU A 293 6.92 25.76 6.54
N ASN A 294 8.20 25.73 6.92
CA ASN A 294 9.27 25.55 5.96
C ASN A 294 9.42 24.07 5.65
N ARG A 295 9.69 23.73 4.38
CA ARG A 295 10.04 22.36 3.99
C ARG A 295 11.25 21.88 4.78
N GLY A 296 11.17 20.69 5.37
CA GLY A 296 12.32 20.03 5.97
C GLY A 296 13.44 19.86 4.94
N SER A 297 14.69 20.10 5.32
CA SER A 297 15.83 20.02 4.38
C SER A 297 16.02 18.64 3.76
N PHE A 298 15.61 17.60 4.49
CA PHE A 298 15.60 16.21 4.04
C PHE A 298 14.40 15.89 3.13
N SER A 299 13.28 16.64 3.20
CA SER A 299 12.07 16.28 2.46
C SER A 299 12.35 16.29 0.96
N SER A 300 12.13 15.14 0.32
CA SER A 300 12.20 15.00 -1.12
C SER A 300 11.26 15.97 -1.82
N THR A 301 11.66 16.38 -3.03
CA THR A 301 10.96 17.36 -3.86
C THR A 301 10.80 16.80 -5.26
N GLY A 302 9.75 17.19 -5.97
CA GLY A 302 9.55 16.79 -7.35
C GLY A 302 8.13 17.02 -7.82
N PRO A 303 7.86 16.83 -9.12
CA PRO A 303 6.53 17.00 -9.69
C PRO A 303 5.49 16.02 -9.12
N LYS A 304 5.93 15.00 -8.38
CA LYS A 304 5.06 14.00 -7.74
C LYS A 304 4.59 14.39 -6.33
N VAL A 305 5.24 15.33 -5.65
CA VAL A 305 4.75 15.84 -4.35
C VAL A 305 3.33 16.38 -4.52
N GLU A 306 2.38 15.88 -3.73
CA GLU A 306 0.97 16.29 -3.85
C GLU A 306 0.55 17.25 -2.75
N VAL A 307 0.95 16.99 -1.51
CA VAL A 307 0.66 17.85 -0.36
C VAL A 307 1.83 17.83 0.62
N ALA A 308 1.81 18.75 1.57
CA ALA A 308 2.75 18.81 2.67
C ALA A 308 2.03 18.69 4.02
N ALA A 309 2.68 18.10 5.01
CA ALA A 309 2.16 17.91 6.37
C ALA A 309 3.29 17.94 7.41
N PRO A 310 2.97 17.98 8.72
CA PRO A 310 3.98 18.04 9.78
C PRO A 310 4.93 16.84 9.76
N GLY A 311 6.23 17.08 9.65
CA GLY A 311 7.23 16.01 9.61
C GLY A 311 8.55 16.32 10.32
N VAL A 312 8.65 17.44 11.04
CA VAL A 312 9.86 17.81 11.82
C VAL A 312 9.49 18.04 13.28
N GLY A 313 10.20 17.37 14.18
CA GLY A 313 10.02 17.44 15.62
C GLY A 313 8.68 16.84 16.06
N ILE A 314 8.27 15.73 15.44
CA ILE A 314 6.96 15.12 15.67
C ILE A 314 7.04 14.15 16.85
N LEU A 315 6.29 14.46 17.90
CA LEU A 315 6.11 13.59 19.06
C LEU A 315 5.03 12.55 18.77
N SER A 316 5.28 11.28 19.08
CA SER A 316 4.27 10.22 19.03
C SER A 316 4.62 9.06 19.97
N THR A 317 3.73 8.07 20.03
CA THR A 317 3.92 6.81 20.75
C THR A 317 5.14 6.04 20.25
N TYR A 318 5.76 5.24 21.10
CA TYR A 318 6.95 4.46 20.76
C TYR A 318 6.99 3.16 21.57
N LEU A 319 8.02 2.33 21.35
CA LEU A 319 8.17 1.06 22.04
C LEU A 319 8.20 1.21 23.58
N ASN A 320 7.85 0.13 24.28
CA ASN A 320 7.90 0.03 25.75
C ASN A 320 7.03 1.06 26.49
N ASN A 321 5.85 1.39 25.95
CA ASN A 321 4.95 2.41 26.48
C ASN A 321 5.59 3.81 26.55
N GLY A 322 6.60 4.06 25.71
CA GLY A 322 7.31 5.32 25.63
C GLY A 322 6.84 6.19 24.49
N TYR A 323 7.56 7.29 24.28
CA TYR A 323 7.29 8.29 23.26
C TYR A 323 8.61 8.72 22.62
N ALA A 324 8.56 9.16 21.37
CA ALA A 324 9.74 9.66 20.66
C ALA A 324 9.41 10.90 19.83
N PHE A 325 10.41 11.77 19.68
CA PHE A 325 10.43 12.83 18.68
C PHE A 325 11.17 12.32 17.45
N MET A 326 10.53 12.40 16.28
CA MET A 326 11.11 11.95 15.02
C MET A 326 10.93 13.00 13.91
N ASP A 327 11.87 12.98 12.97
CA ASP A 327 11.89 13.81 11.77
C ASP A 327 11.85 12.89 10.53
N GLY A 328 10.94 13.17 9.60
CA GLY A 328 10.80 12.41 8.36
C GLY A 328 9.52 12.72 7.59
N THR A 329 9.54 12.47 6.28
CA THR A 329 8.31 12.42 5.47
C THR A 329 7.39 11.27 5.90
N SER A 330 7.95 10.26 6.55
CA SER A 330 7.23 9.19 7.23
C SER A 330 6.33 9.64 8.38
N GLN A 331 6.66 10.74 9.06
CA GLN A 331 5.80 11.36 10.06
C GLN A 331 4.78 12.30 9.44
N ALA A 332 5.05 12.83 8.24
CA ALA A 332 4.09 13.67 7.50
C ALA A 332 2.94 12.84 6.88
N ALA A 333 3.25 11.70 6.26
CA ALA A 333 2.28 10.79 5.65
C ALA A 333 1.09 10.41 6.58
N PRO A 334 1.28 10.00 7.84
CA PRO A 334 0.19 9.61 8.73
C PRO A 334 -0.76 10.76 9.08
N HIS A 335 -0.31 12.02 9.10
CA HIS A 335 -1.21 13.15 9.29
C HIS A 335 -2.22 13.25 8.13
N VAL A 336 -1.75 13.08 6.88
CA VAL A 336 -2.61 13.06 5.69
C VAL A 336 -3.54 11.84 5.67
N ALA A 337 -3.02 10.65 6.03
CA ALA A 337 -3.84 9.45 6.12
C ALA A 337 -4.99 9.60 7.12
N ALA A 338 -4.72 10.20 8.29
CA ALA A 338 -5.71 10.48 9.31
C ALA A 338 -6.74 11.55 8.86
N MET A 339 -6.28 12.61 8.20
CA MET A 339 -7.16 13.63 7.62
C MET A 339 -8.11 13.03 6.59
N LEU A 340 -7.62 12.17 5.70
CA LEU A 340 -8.43 11.43 4.74
C LEU A 340 -9.42 10.49 5.42
N ALA A 341 -9.06 9.86 6.55
CA ALA A 341 -10.00 9.05 7.32
C ALA A 341 -11.15 9.88 7.91
N ILE A 342 -10.88 11.09 8.40
CA ILE A 342 -11.92 12.04 8.84
C ILE A 342 -12.81 12.45 7.67
N LEU A 343 -12.22 12.79 6.51
CA LEU A 343 -12.99 13.15 5.31
C LEU A 343 -13.85 11.98 4.82
N LYS A 344 -13.34 10.75 4.86
CA LYS A 344 -14.09 9.54 4.53
C LYS A 344 -15.26 9.30 5.48
N GLN A 345 -15.07 9.51 6.79
CA GLN A 345 -16.17 9.43 7.76
C GLN A 345 -17.24 10.49 7.49
N LYS A 346 -16.82 11.73 7.20
CA LYS A 346 -17.70 12.86 6.92
C LYS A 346 -18.51 12.66 5.63
N ASN A 347 -17.88 12.09 4.61
CA ASN A 347 -18.42 11.90 3.27
C ASN A 347 -18.34 10.42 2.83
N PRO A 348 -19.06 9.48 3.49
CA PRO A 348 -18.86 8.05 3.31
C PRO A 348 -19.20 7.54 1.90
N SER A 349 -20.15 8.20 1.21
CA SER A 349 -20.59 7.89 -0.14
C SER A 349 -19.76 8.54 -1.25
N GLU A 350 -18.83 9.43 -0.90
CA GLU A 350 -17.98 10.05 -1.91
C GLU A 350 -16.96 9.07 -2.49
N SER A 351 -16.65 9.26 -3.77
CA SER A 351 -15.57 8.52 -4.42
C SER A 351 -14.24 8.96 -3.83
N ILE A 352 -13.25 8.06 -3.81
CA ILE A 352 -11.92 8.42 -3.30
C ILE A 352 -11.26 9.52 -4.13
N ALA A 353 -11.59 9.65 -5.42
CA ALA A 353 -11.13 10.75 -6.26
C ALA A 353 -11.68 12.09 -5.77
N SER A 354 -12.96 12.14 -5.36
CA SER A 354 -13.56 13.32 -4.73
C SER A 354 -12.89 13.62 -3.40
N LEU A 355 -12.67 12.61 -2.53
CA LEU A 355 -11.98 12.79 -1.25
C LEU A 355 -10.54 13.30 -1.40
N ARG A 356 -9.81 12.80 -2.40
CA ARG A 356 -8.45 13.28 -2.74
C ARG A 356 -8.47 14.71 -3.28
N SER A 357 -9.46 15.08 -4.10
CA SER A 357 -9.66 16.47 -4.52
C SER A 357 -10.11 17.37 -3.37
N ASP A 358 -10.91 16.86 -2.43
CA ASP A 358 -11.33 17.58 -1.24
C ASP A 358 -10.15 17.89 -0.34
N LEU A 359 -9.21 16.96 -0.15
CA LEU A 359 -7.98 17.18 0.59
C LEU A 359 -7.25 18.45 0.11
N GLN A 360 -7.21 18.70 -1.20
CA GLN A 360 -6.56 19.88 -1.78
C GLN A 360 -7.25 21.20 -1.37
N LYS A 361 -8.56 21.18 -1.09
CA LYS A 361 -9.29 22.36 -0.59
C LYS A 361 -8.92 22.72 0.84
N TYR A 362 -8.32 21.79 1.57
CA TYR A 362 -7.79 22.01 2.91
C TYR A 362 -6.29 22.32 2.91
N ALA A 363 -5.66 22.40 1.73
CA ALA A 363 -4.25 22.76 1.62
C ALA A 363 -4.08 24.29 1.62
N VAL A 364 -3.24 24.79 2.52
CA VAL A 364 -2.72 26.16 2.52
C VAL A 364 -1.58 26.21 1.52
N ASP A 365 -1.73 26.96 0.44
CA ASP A 365 -0.68 27.14 -0.56
C ASP A 365 0.61 27.71 0.08
N LEU A 366 1.75 27.07 -0.19
CA LEU A 366 3.07 27.41 0.36
C LEU A 366 4.09 27.50 -0.77
N GLY A 367 5.08 28.38 -0.61
CA GLY A 367 6.15 28.53 -1.59
C GLY A 367 5.70 29.31 -2.82
N THR A 368 5.76 28.69 -4.01
CA THR A 368 5.36 29.35 -5.26
C THR A 368 3.86 29.24 -5.41
N ALA A 369 3.17 30.33 -5.73
CA ALA A 369 1.71 30.33 -5.86
C ALA A 369 1.18 29.22 -6.79
N GLY A 370 0.18 28.49 -6.30
CA GLY A 370 -0.37 27.30 -6.93
C GLY A 370 0.48 26.05 -6.68
N ARG A 371 0.16 24.95 -7.36
CA ARG A 371 0.87 23.69 -7.14
C ARG A 371 2.35 23.80 -7.52
N ASP A 372 3.23 23.44 -6.59
CA ASP A 372 4.69 23.47 -6.79
C ASP A 372 5.38 22.13 -6.43
N ASN A 373 6.68 22.01 -6.74
CA ASN A 373 7.43 20.75 -6.55
C ASN A 373 7.92 20.54 -5.11
N GLN A 374 7.77 21.52 -4.22
CA GLN A 374 8.24 21.45 -2.82
C GLN A 374 7.11 21.15 -1.85
N TYR A 375 5.94 21.77 -2.03
CA TYR A 375 4.80 21.61 -1.12
C TYR A 375 3.58 20.98 -1.80
N GLY A 376 3.64 20.72 -3.11
CA GLY A 376 2.48 20.22 -3.84
C GLY A 376 1.39 21.28 -3.87
N TYR A 377 0.17 20.94 -3.46
CA TYR A 377 -0.92 21.90 -3.26
C TYR A 377 -0.79 22.71 -1.96
N GLY A 378 0.18 22.38 -1.10
CA GLY A 378 0.44 23.11 0.14
C GLY A 378 0.24 22.27 1.40
N PHE A 379 0.21 22.96 2.54
CA PHE A 379 0.09 22.37 3.87
C PHE A 379 -1.35 22.02 4.24
N VAL A 380 -1.65 20.76 4.52
CA VAL A 380 -3.02 20.33 4.87
C VAL A 380 -3.43 20.78 6.26
N THR A 381 -4.64 21.31 6.41
CA THR A 381 -5.19 21.73 7.70
C THR A 381 -6.71 21.86 7.66
N PHE A 382 -7.39 21.51 8.75
CA PHE A 382 -8.82 21.78 8.93
C PHE A 382 -9.10 23.23 9.35
N LYS A 383 -8.06 24.01 9.63
CA LYS A 383 -8.19 25.44 9.89
C LYS A 383 -8.84 26.12 8.67
N PRO A 384 -9.94 26.88 8.86
CA PRO A 384 -10.57 27.60 7.77
C PRO A 384 -9.57 28.52 7.09
N GLN A 385 -9.40 28.34 5.79
CA GLN A 385 -8.57 29.22 4.98
C GLN A 385 -9.26 30.59 4.88
N VAL A 386 -8.56 31.65 5.28
CA VAL A 386 -8.96 33.00 4.87
C VAL A 386 -8.45 33.13 3.45
N ASP A 387 -9.37 33.04 2.49
CA ASP A 387 -9.06 33.32 1.11
C ASP A 387 -8.58 34.78 0.99
N VAL A 388 -7.28 34.92 0.67
CA VAL A 388 -6.55 36.18 0.47
C VAL A 388 -6.09 36.34 -0.98
N THR A 389 -6.43 35.37 -1.84
CA THR A 389 -5.89 35.29 -3.21
C THR A 389 -6.91 35.85 -4.17
N ALA A 390 -6.54 36.89 -4.91
CA ALA A 390 -7.43 37.46 -5.91
C ALA A 390 -7.66 36.51 -7.10
N PRO A 391 -8.83 36.57 -7.77
CA PRO A 391 -9.08 35.79 -8.96
C PRO A 391 -8.08 36.09 -10.08
N GLY A 392 -7.98 35.15 -11.03
CA GLY A 392 -7.24 35.40 -12.27
C GLY A 392 -7.72 36.67 -13.02
N GLU A 393 -6.86 37.25 -13.85
CA GLU A 393 -7.17 38.46 -14.61
C GLU A 393 -8.27 38.23 -15.68
N VAL A 394 -8.92 39.32 -16.13
CA VAL A 394 -9.81 39.26 -17.29
C VAL A 394 -9.05 38.81 -18.55
N LYS A 395 -9.67 37.96 -19.37
CA LYS A 395 -9.10 37.47 -20.63
C LYS A 395 -9.75 38.13 -21.83
N ASN A 396 -9.05 38.20 -22.96
CA ASN A 396 -9.58 38.74 -24.23
C ASN A 396 -10.20 40.14 -24.09
N LEU A 397 -9.59 41.01 -23.27
CA LEU A 397 -10.04 42.38 -23.07
C LEU A 397 -9.84 43.20 -24.36
N GLN A 398 -10.91 43.82 -24.87
CA GLN A 398 -10.86 44.58 -26.12
C GLN A 398 -11.85 45.76 -26.13
N LEU A 399 -11.57 46.75 -27.00
CA LEU A 399 -12.49 47.84 -27.30
C LEU A 399 -13.55 47.36 -28.31
N ALA A 400 -14.78 47.17 -27.85
CA ALA A 400 -15.88 46.62 -28.62
C ALA A 400 -16.62 47.67 -29.47
N ALA A 401 -16.76 48.89 -28.98
CA ALA A 401 -17.39 50.00 -29.71
C ALA A 401 -16.87 51.37 -29.23
N LYS A 402 -16.98 52.39 -30.09
CA LYS A 402 -16.68 53.78 -29.75
C LYS A 402 -17.63 54.74 -30.44
N GLY A 403 -17.95 55.84 -29.78
CA GLY A 403 -18.65 57.00 -30.34
C GLY A 403 -17.90 58.29 -30.05
N THR A 404 -18.55 59.43 -30.30
CA THR A 404 -17.97 60.75 -30.00
C THR A 404 -17.81 60.99 -28.50
N ASP A 405 -18.59 60.34 -27.66
CA ASP A 405 -18.63 60.56 -26.21
C ASP A 405 -18.63 59.26 -25.38
N TYR A 406 -18.34 58.12 -26.00
CA TYR A 406 -18.30 56.84 -25.29
C TYR A 406 -17.26 55.85 -25.83
N LEU A 407 -16.84 54.94 -24.95
CA LEU A 407 -16.04 53.76 -25.25
C LEU A 407 -16.67 52.54 -24.57
N THR A 408 -16.87 51.45 -25.31
CA THR A 408 -17.38 50.18 -24.77
C THR A 408 -16.32 49.11 -24.86
N PHE A 409 -16.06 48.44 -23.74
CA PHE A 409 -15.10 47.36 -23.60
C PHE A 409 -15.82 46.06 -23.25
N ASN A 410 -15.29 44.93 -23.73
CA ASN A 410 -15.73 43.61 -23.30
C ASN A 410 -14.54 42.68 -23.03
N TRP A 411 -14.79 41.63 -22.26
CA TRP A 411 -13.79 40.65 -21.87
C TRP A 411 -14.42 39.28 -21.58
N GLN A 412 -13.60 38.32 -21.17
CA GLN A 412 -13.99 37.04 -20.59
C GLN A 412 -13.57 37.02 -19.13
N ASN A 413 -14.48 36.60 -18.25
CA ASN A 413 -14.20 36.48 -16.82
C ASN A 413 -13.23 35.32 -16.57
N PRO A 414 -12.45 35.37 -15.47
CA PRO A 414 -11.60 34.25 -15.08
C PRO A 414 -12.45 33.01 -14.78
N ALA A 415 -11.88 31.83 -15.03
CA ALA A 415 -12.46 30.56 -14.60
C ALA A 415 -12.08 30.34 -13.14
N ASP A 416 -12.70 31.12 -12.26
CA ASP A 416 -12.51 31.07 -10.81
C ASP A 416 -13.85 30.82 -10.11
N SER A 417 -13.84 29.95 -9.11
CA SER A 417 -15.06 29.47 -8.46
C SER A 417 -15.72 30.48 -7.54
N ASP A 418 -14.95 31.47 -7.08
CA ASP A 418 -15.37 32.53 -6.17
C ASP A 418 -15.32 33.93 -6.80
N PHE A 419 -15.04 34.02 -8.11
CA PHE A 419 -15.09 35.29 -8.85
C PHE A 419 -16.47 35.94 -8.70
N ALA A 420 -16.48 37.20 -8.25
CA ALA A 420 -17.70 37.94 -8.00
C ALA A 420 -17.95 39.05 -9.03
N LYS A 421 -16.92 39.83 -9.39
CA LYS A 421 -17.06 41.04 -10.22
C LYS A 421 -15.73 41.56 -10.76
N VAL A 422 -15.80 42.53 -11.68
CA VAL A 422 -14.68 43.34 -12.15
C VAL A 422 -14.84 44.78 -11.68
N ASN A 423 -13.85 45.33 -10.99
CA ASN A 423 -13.74 46.75 -10.73
C ASN A 423 -12.99 47.44 -11.89
N VAL A 424 -13.58 48.51 -12.42
CA VAL A 424 -12.99 49.33 -13.47
C VAL A 424 -12.44 50.60 -12.83
N TYR A 425 -11.18 50.90 -13.16
CA TYR A 425 -10.46 52.07 -12.70
C TYR A 425 -10.11 52.98 -13.88
N ASP A 426 -10.12 54.29 -13.64
CA ASP A 426 -9.61 55.28 -14.60
C ASP A 426 -8.07 55.39 -14.56
N GLU A 427 -7.52 56.27 -15.39
CA GLU A 427 -6.07 56.52 -15.49
C GLU A 427 -5.46 57.13 -14.22
N GLN A 428 -6.28 57.74 -13.36
CA GLN A 428 -5.89 58.24 -12.05
C GLN A 428 -6.04 57.19 -10.93
N ASN A 429 -6.36 55.94 -11.31
CA ASN A 429 -6.59 54.82 -10.40
C ASN A 429 -7.77 55.02 -9.44
N ASN A 430 -8.77 55.82 -9.84
CA ASN A 430 -10.04 55.91 -9.13
C ASN A 430 -10.99 54.82 -9.65
N ARG A 431 -11.68 54.13 -8.75
CA ARG A 431 -12.69 53.13 -9.14
C ARG A 431 -13.92 53.83 -9.71
N VAL A 432 -14.13 53.71 -11.01
CA VAL A 432 -15.27 54.30 -11.72
C VAL A 432 -16.51 53.39 -11.72
N LYS A 433 -16.32 52.06 -11.70
CA LYS A 433 -17.46 51.11 -11.70
C LYS A 433 -17.09 49.74 -11.13
N SER A 434 -18.08 49.00 -10.64
CA SER A 434 -18.01 47.55 -10.44
C SER A 434 -19.03 46.86 -11.36
N VAL A 435 -18.61 45.81 -12.05
CA VAL A 435 -19.36 45.13 -13.11
C VAL A 435 -19.39 43.62 -12.82
N THR A 436 -20.58 43.03 -12.71
CA THR A 436 -20.75 41.58 -12.55
C THR A 436 -20.79 40.82 -13.89
N GLY A 437 -21.15 41.52 -14.96
CA GLY A 437 -21.07 41.03 -16.34
C GLY A 437 -19.66 41.16 -16.93
N ASN A 438 -19.60 41.10 -18.26
CA ASN A 438 -18.34 41.09 -19.01
C ASN A 438 -18.22 42.26 -20.01
N VAL A 439 -19.00 43.31 -19.82
CA VAL A 439 -19.06 44.51 -20.67
C VAL A 439 -19.13 45.76 -19.81
N TYR A 440 -18.37 46.79 -20.19
CA TYR A 440 -18.42 48.13 -19.58
C TYR A 440 -18.42 49.23 -20.64
N SER A 441 -19.34 50.19 -20.53
CA SER A 441 -19.38 51.38 -21.38
C SER A 441 -19.10 52.63 -20.56
N ALA A 442 -17.98 53.30 -20.83
CA ALA A 442 -17.68 54.63 -20.35
C ALA A 442 -18.38 55.66 -21.26
N ALA A 443 -19.17 56.56 -20.69
CA ALA A 443 -19.94 57.58 -21.40
C ALA A 443 -19.59 59.00 -20.90
N ASN A 444 -20.11 60.04 -21.55
CA ASN A 444 -19.82 61.46 -21.27
C ASN A 444 -18.33 61.80 -21.43
N LEU A 445 -17.67 61.15 -22.39
CA LEU A 445 -16.27 61.37 -22.72
C LEU A 445 -16.14 62.55 -23.70
N THR A 446 -14.98 63.20 -23.70
CA THR A 446 -14.68 64.27 -24.65
C THR A 446 -14.40 63.67 -26.03
N PRO A 447 -14.94 64.23 -27.13
CA PRO A 447 -14.61 63.81 -28.48
C PRO A 447 -13.10 63.89 -28.80
N ASP A 448 -12.66 63.01 -29.69
CA ASP A 448 -11.25 62.86 -30.12
C ASP A 448 -10.21 62.79 -28.99
N THR A 449 -10.60 62.23 -27.84
CA THR A 449 -9.76 62.16 -26.64
C THR A 449 -9.45 60.71 -26.28
N SER A 450 -8.20 60.43 -25.93
CA SER A 450 -7.73 59.10 -25.49
C SER A 450 -7.99 58.92 -24.00
N TYR A 451 -8.48 57.74 -23.63
CA TYR A 451 -8.72 57.33 -22.25
C TYR A 451 -8.10 55.96 -21.99
N THR A 452 -7.63 55.76 -20.77
CA THR A 452 -7.05 54.50 -20.28
C THR A 452 -7.89 53.99 -19.11
N PHE A 453 -8.22 52.70 -19.12
CA PHE A 453 -8.95 52.03 -18.05
C PHE A 453 -8.21 50.78 -17.61
N ARG A 454 -8.31 50.43 -16.32
CA ARG A 454 -7.79 49.19 -15.74
C ARG A 454 -8.91 48.34 -15.15
N MET A 455 -8.91 47.07 -15.52
CA MET A 455 -9.94 46.10 -15.16
C MET A 455 -9.33 45.13 -14.15
N LYS A 456 -9.79 45.17 -12.90
CA LYS A 456 -9.35 44.27 -11.83
C LYS A 456 -10.46 43.31 -11.44
N THR A 457 -10.19 42.02 -11.42
CA THR A 457 -11.14 41.00 -10.98
C THR A 457 -11.19 40.95 -9.45
N VAL A 458 -12.34 40.60 -8.89
CA VAL A 458 -12.61 40.58 -7.45
C VAL A 458 -13.42 39.34 -7.10
N ASP A 459 -13.04 38.62 -6.04
CA ASP A 459 -13.79 37.49 -5.50
C ASP A 459 -14.91 37.91 -4.50
N VAL A 460 -15.59 36.93 -3.93
CA VAL A 460 -16.61 37.11 -2.88
C VAL A 460 -16.06 37.54 -1.52
N LYS A 461 -14.74 37.41 -1.29
CA LYS A 461 -14.05 37.83 -0.06
C LYS A 461 -13.48 39.24 -0.15
N GLY A 462 -13.41 39.79 -1.36
CA GLY A 462 -12.94 41.14 -1.66
C GLY A 462 -11.48 41.22 -2.09
N ASN A 463 -10.79 40.10 -2.36
CA ASN A 463 -9.42 40.17 -2.89
C ASN A 463 -9.47 40.61 -4.35
N GLU A 464 -8.53 41.44 -4.75
CA GLU A 464 -8.57 42.15 -6.03
C GLU A 464 -7.27 41.96 -6.83
N SER A 465 -7.38 41.67 -8.13
CA SER A 465 -6.24 41.39 -8.99
C SER A 465 -5.37 42.62 -9.26
N SER A 466 -4.21 42.41 -9.90
CA SER A 466 -3.32 43.52 -10.29
C SER A 466 -3.96 44.40 -11.37
N GLY A 467 -4.72 43.75 -12.27
CA GLY A 467 -5.55 44.36 -13.29
C GLY A 467 -4.91 44.45 -14.66
N VAL A 468 -5.74 44.34 -15.69
CA VAL A 468 -5.35 44.51 -17.10
C VAL A 468 -5.76 45.89 -17.58
N THR A 469 -4.85 46.59 -18.25
CA THR A 469 -5.09 47.96 -18.74
C THR A 469 -5.42 47.95 -20.23
N ILE A 470 -6.37 48.77 -20.65
CA ILE A 470 -6.72 49.01 -22.05
C ILE A 470 -6.97 50.50 -22.29
N SER A 471 -6.58 50.98 -23.47
CA SER A 471 -6.84 52.36 -23.89
C SER A 471 -7.72 52.42 -25.13
N GLY A 472 -8.52 53.48 -25.25
CA GLY A 472 -9.34 53.77 -26.42
C GLY A 472 -9.44 55.27 -26.65
N ARG A 473 -9.65 55.69 -27.90
CA ARG A 473 -9.88 57.09 -28.28
C ARG A 473 -11.28 57.26 -28.85
N THR A 474 -12.04 58.21 -28.32
CA THR A 474 -13.38 58.57 -28.83
C THR A 474 -13.31 59.09 -30.27
N ALA A 475 -14.42 59.01 -31.00
CA ALA A 475 -14.49 59.57 -32.34
C ALA A 475 -14.46 61.11 -32.31
N ALA A 476 -13.92 61.73 -33.35
CA ALA A 476 -14.07 63.16 -33.56
C ALA A 476 -15.52 63.50 -33.93
N VAL A 477 -15.98 64.69 -33.56
CA VAL A 477 -17.28 65.20 -34.03
C VAL A 477 -17.19 65.40 -35.55
N PRO A 478 -18.12 64.84 -36.35
CA PRO A 478 -18.13 65.05 -37.79
C PRO A 478 -18.16 66.55 -38.11
N ALA A 479 -17.27 67.01 -38.98
CA ALA A 479 -17.33 68.39 -39.46
C ALA A 479 -18.69 68.62 -40.14
N ALA A 480 -19.42 69.67 -39.74
CA ALA A 480 -20.69 70.02 -40.36
C ALA A 480 -20.47 70.23 -41.87
N GLU A 481 -21.20 69.49 -42.72
CA GLU A 481 -21.20 69.70 -44.17
C GLU A 481 -21.68 71.12 -44.48
N ILE A 482 -20.76 71.99 -44.90
CA ILE A 482 -21.09 73.30 -45.47
C ILE A 482 -21.57 73.09 -46.91
N THR A 483 -22.88 72.97 -47.11
CA THR A 483 -23.48 72.99 -48.45
C THR A 483 -23.41 74.41 -49.05
N PRO A 484 -22.97 74.60 -50.32
CA PRO A 484 -22.88 75.92 -50.94
C PRO A 484 -24.26 76.50 -51.30
N ALA A 485 -24.37 77.84 -51.23
CA ALA A 485 -25.58 78.60 -51.54
C ALA A 485 -26.05 78.46 -53.01
N PRO A 486 -27.37 78.34 -53.29
CA PRO A 486 -27.89 78.37 -54.65
C PRO A 486 -28.23 79.80 -55.13
N ALA A 487 -28.05 80.01 -56.42
CA ALA A 487 -28.31 81.26 -57.14
C ALA A 487 -29.82 81.49 -57.43
N SER A 488 -30.18 82.78 -57.49
CA SER A 488 -31.44 83.46 -57.85
C SER A 488 -32.61 82.66 -58.46
N SER A 489 -33.80 82.81 -57.89
CA SER A 489 -35.06 83.06 -58.63
C SER A 489 -36.19 83.58 -57.71
N GLN A 490 -36.94 84.57 -58.21
CA GLN A 490 -38.25 85.02 -57.72
C GLN A 490 -39.34 84.51 -58.71
N PRO A 491 -40.66 84.63 -58.45
CA PRO A 491 -41.44 84.50 -57.20
C PRO A 491 -42.79 83.72 -57.33
N GLN A 492 -43.37 83.31 -56.18
CA GLN A 492 -44.83 83.11 -55.85
C GLN A 492 -45.63 81.98 -56.57
N PRO A 493 -46.84 81.55 -56.12
CA PRO A 493 -47.62 81.81 -54.87
C PRO A 493 -48.22 80.55 -54.17
N VAL A 494 -48.88 80.82 -53.03
CA VAL A 494 -49.55 79.93 -52.04
C VAL A 494 -50.87 79.30 -52.53
N THR A 495 -51.19 78.03 -52.19
CA THR A 495 -52.57 77.49 -52.08
C THR A 495 -52.70 76.32 -51.07
N GLN A 496 -53.94 76.12 -50.59
CA GLN A 496 -54.50 75.37 -49.44
C GLN A 496 -54.37 73.80 -49.38
N PRO A 497 -54.67 73.18 -48.20
CA PRO A 497 -54.75 71.71 -47.93
C PRO A 497 -56.18 71.15 -48.21
N PRO A 498 -56.50 69.82 -48.31
CA PRO A 498 -56.33 68.72 -47.32
C PRO A 498 -55.99 67.33 -47.99
N ALA A 499 -55.89 66.12 -47.39
CA ALA A 499 -56.75 65.34 -46.47
C ALA A 499 -56.03 64.01 -46.02
N PRO A 500 -56.54 63.27 -45.01
CA PRO A 500 -55.82 62.19 -44.30
C PRO A 500 -56.27 60.76 -44.63
N GLN A 501 -55.42 59.74 -44.39
CA GLN A 501 -55.71 58.32 -44.01
C GLN A 501 -54.44 57.41 -44.17
N PRO A 502 -54.40 56.14 -43.68
CA PRO A 502 -54.85 55.57 -42.40
C PRO A 502 -53.78 54.66 -41.71
N THR A 503 -54.06 54.28 -40.46
CA THR A 503 -53.28 53.44 -39.53
C THR A 503 -53.38 51.92 -39.77
N THR A 504 -52.35 51.15 -39.36
CA THR A 504 -52.47 49.72 -38.98
C THR A 504 -51.64 49.38 -37.73
N VAL A 505 -52.22 48.52 -36.89
CA VAL A 505 -51.71 47.96 -35.61
C VAL A 505 -51.32 46.49 -35.81
N PRO A 506 -50.41 45.92 -34.98
CA PRO A 506 -50.74 44.60 -34.41
C PRO A 506 -50.49 44.42 -32.90
N ALA A 507 -51.13 43.36 -32.38
CA ALA A 507 -51.51 42.96 -31.01
C ALA A 507 -50.41 42.53 -29.99
N PRO A 508 -50.76 42.39 -28.69
CA PRO A 508 -49.90 41.86 -27.62
C PRO A 508 -50.21 40.40 -27.24
N ALA A 509 -49.26 39.71 -26.58
CA ALA A 509 -49.44 38.39 -25.96
C ALA A 509 -48.39 38.17 -24.81
N PRO A 510 -48.52 37.17 -23.90
CA PRO A 510 -48.89 37.39 -22.49
C PRO A 510 -47.88 36.85 -21.45
N THR A 511 -48.12 37.18 -20.18
CA THR A 511 -47.40 36.74 -18.96
C THR A 511 -47.77 35.31 -18.52
N PRO A 512 -46.85 34.59 -17.85
CA PRO A 512 -47.18 33.80 -16.64
C PRO A 512 -46.01 33.80 -15.61
N ALA A 513 -46.06 33.38 -14.35
CA ALA A 513 -47.07 33.17 -13.30
C ALA A 513 -46.23 33.01 -11.99
N VAL A 514 -46.71 33.51 -10.86
CA VAL A 514 -46.04 33.40 -9.54
C VAL A 514 -46.66 32.26 -8.75
N SER A 515 -45.83 31.41 -8.13
CA SER A 515 -46.24 30.39 -7.16
C SER A 515 -45.41 30.48 -5.86
N VAL A 516 -46.11 30.40 -4.73
CA VAL A 516 -45.61 30.38 -3.35
C VAL A 516 -46.20 29.16 -2.64
N PRO A 517 -45.47 28.50 -1.72
CA PRO A 517 -46.07 27.96 -0.48
C PRO A 517 -45.20 28.34 0.75
N VAL A 518 -45.68 29.01 1.81
CA VAL A 518 -46.54 28.62 2.96
C VAL A 518 -45.98 27.51 3.89
N VAL A 519 -45.28 27.98 4.95
CA VAL A 519 -45.40 27.72 6.42
C VAL A 519 -45.68 26.29 6.96
N THR A 520 -44.87 25.83 7.92
CA THR A 520 -45.32 25.39 9.28
C THR A 520 -44.17 25.24 10.30
N THR A 521 -44.28 25.95 11.42
CA THR A 521 -43.86 25.58 12.80
C THR A 521 -45.18 25.29 13.58
N PRO A 522 -45.27 24.69 14.80
CA PRO A 522 -44.44 24.97 16.00
C PRO A 522 -44.36 23.75 17.02
N PRO A 523 -44.26 23.89 18.37
CA PRO A 523 -43.13 23.44 19.21
C PRO A 523 -43.57 22.53 20.41
N PRO A 524 -43.14 22.76 21.68
CA PRO A 524 -42.08 22.09 22.45
C PRO A 524 -42.61 21.25 23.64
N THR A 525 -41.75 20.53 24.36
CA THR A 525 -42.00 20.22 25.80
C THR A 525 -40.71 19.92 26.58
N ASP A 526 -40.51 20.70 27.64
CA ASP A 526 -39.71 20.38 28.83
C ASP A 526 -40.30 19.18 29.61
N GLN A 527 -39.46 18.42 30.32
CA GLN A 527 -39.68 18.11 31.74
C GLN A 527 -38.46 17.46 32.44
N VAL A 528 -38.33 17.83 33.71
CA VAL A 528 -37.30 17.52 34.71
C VAL A 528 -37.78 16.37 35.62
N ALA A 529 -36.86 15.52 36.14
CA ALA A 529 -36.71 15.17 37.58
C ALA A 529 -36.31 13.71 37.92
N GLN A 530 -35.25 13.64 38.75
CA GLN A 530 -35.06 12.81 39.97
C GLN A 530 -34.59 11.35 39.95
N ILE A 531 -33.55 11.15 40.78
CA ILE A 531 -33.00 9.92 41.39
C ILE A 531 -33.91 9.49 42.57
N PRO A 532 -33.98 8.20 42.97
CA PRO A 532 -33.22 7.76 44.14
C PRO A 532 -32.70 6.30 44.12
N ALA A 533 -31.91 6.02 45.14
CA ALA A 533 -31.06 4.85 45.42
C ALA A 533 -31.77 3.54 45.85
N GLY A 534 -30.96 2.47 45.90
CA GLY A 534 -31.20 1.20 46.63
C GLY A 534 -30.77 -0.01 45.79
N GLY A 535 -30.04 -1.01 46.26
CA GLY A 535 -29.53 -1.37 47.58
C GLY A 535 -29.23 -2.89 47.60
N GLY A 536 -28.22 -3.32 48.37
CA GLY A 536 -28.03 -4.70 48.87
C GLY A 536 -27.47 -5.73 47.86
N GLY A 537 -26.61 -6.68 48.22
CA GLY A 537 -26.06 -7.09 49.49
C GLY A 537 -25.41 -8.49 49.37
N GLY A 538 -24.51 -8.82 50.29
CA GLY A 538 -24.03 -10.19 50.60
C GLY A 538 -22.77 -10.62 49.83
N GLY A 539 -21.71 -11.18 50.43
CA GLY A 539 -21.49 -11.60 51.80
C GLY A 539 -20.44 -12.73 51.84
N GLY A 540 -19.47 -12.63 52.76
CA GLY A 540 -18.70 -13.74 53.33
C GLY A 540 -17.62 -14.38 52.42
N GLY A 541 -16.39 -14.66 52.87
CA GLY A 541 -15.77 -14.58 54.19
C GLY A 541 -14.58 -15.56 54.24
N GLY A 542 -13.50 -15.14 54.92
CA GLY A 542 -12.42 -15.95 55.53
C GLY A 542 -11.56 -16.85 54.61
N GLY A 543 -10.27 -17.06 54.82
CA GLY A 543 -9.36 -16.66 55.89
C GLY A 543 -8.11 -17.56 55.85
N GLY A 544 -6.98 -17.00 56.29
CA GLY A 544 -5.74 -17.72 56.67
C GLY A 544 -4.80 -18.09 55.52
N GLY A 545 -3.48 -17.90 55.58
CA GLY A 545 -2.58 -17.53 56.66
C GLY A 545 -1.30 -18.38 56.57
N GLY A 546 -0.13 -17.73 56.47
CA GLY A 546 1.22 -18.29 56.65
C GLY A 546 1.77 -19.14 55.50
N GLY A 547 3.05 -19.15 55.14
CA GLY A 547 4.27 -18.59 55.72
C GLY A 547 5.47 -19.45 55.27
N GLY A 548 6.48 -18.83 54.65
CA GLY A 548 7.91 -19.10 54.89
C GLY A 548 8.63 -20.37 54.38
N ILE A 549 9.53 -20.13 53.40
CA ILE A 549 10.96 -20.55 53.27
C ILE A 549 11.31 -22.06 52.99
N PRO A 550 12.56 -22.42 52.57
CA PRO A 550 12.96 -22.64 51.17
C PRO A 550 13.51 -24.05 50.82
N ARG A 551 13.73 -24.24 49.51
CA ARG A 551 14.55 -25.21 48.75
C ARG A 551 15.60 -26.05 49.52
N PRO A 552 15.77 -27.32 49.12
CA PRO A 552 17.13 -27.81 48.86
C PRO A 552 17.31 -28.54 47.51
N ALA A 553 18.60 -28.65 47.17
CA ALA A 553 19.18 -28.89 45.86
C ALA A 553 19.14 -30.33 45.34
N ALA A 554 19.41 -30.43 44.04
CA ALA A 554 19.49 -31.63 43.22
C ALA A 554 20.53 -32.66 43.72
N PRO A 555 20.27 -33.97 43.56
CA PRO A 555 21.29 -35.00 43.73
C PRO A 555 22.13 -35.17 42.46
N LYS A 556 23.45 -35.00 42.62
CA LYS A 556 24.46 -35.56 41.70
C LYS A 556 24.46 -37.07 41.81
N VAL A 557 24.40 -37.77 40.67
CA VAL A 557 24.63 -39.22 40.60
C VAL A 557 25.96 -39.50 39.91
N GLN A 558 26.69 -40.42 40.55
CA GLN A 558 28.04 -40.91 40.28
C GLN A 558 28.21 -41.52 38.89
N THR A 559 29.39 -41.27 38.33
CA THR A 559 30.01 -42.07 37.26
C THR A 559 30.58 -43.38 37.81
N PRO A 560 30.29 -44.54 37.18
CA PRO A 560 31.11 -45.73 37.30
C PRO A 560 32.23 -45.73 36.26
N ALA A 561 33.38 -46.28 36.65
CA ALA A 561 34.56 -46.52 35.82
C ALA A 561 34.33 -47.61 34.73
N PRO A 562 35.18 -47.67 33.69
CA PRO A 562 34.89 -48.36 32.44
C PRO A 562 35.32 -49.82 32.47
N THR A 563 34.42 -50.76 32.16
CA THR A 563 34.79 -52.05 31.55
C THR A 563 33.56 -52.80 31.00
N ALA A 564 33.25 -52.53 29.74
CA ALA A 564 32.77 -53.54 28.81
C ALA A 564 33.25 -53.11 27.43
N THR A 565 34.14 -53.91 26.85
CA THR A 565 34.70 -53.74 25.51
C THR A 565 33.62 -53.38 24.50
N ALA A 566 33.77 -52.23 23.85
CA ALA A 566 32.91 -51.86 22.72
C ALA A 566 32.99 -52.96 21.64
N PRO A 567 31.87 -53.37 21.03
CA PRO A 567 31.87 -54.35 19.95
C PRO A 567 32.67 -53.80 18.77
N SER A 568 33.86 -54.36 18.55
CA SER A 568 34.82 -53.88 17.54
C SER A 568 34.55 -54.41 16.13
N THR A 569 33.53 -55.25 15.94
CA THR A 569 33.15 -55.79 14.63
C THR A 569 31.70 -55.48 14.26
N PRO A 570 31.39 -55.29 12.96
CA PRO A 570 30.01 -55.11 12.46
C PRO A 570 29.04 -56.20 12.92
N ALA A 571 29.52 -57.44 13.05
CA ALA A 571 28.73 -58.57 13.56
C ALA A 571 28.29 -58.39 15.01
N GLN A 572 29.16 -57.91 15.88
CA GLN A 572 28.83 -57.67 17.28
C GLN A 572 27.88 -56.48 17.46
N LYS A 573 28.01 -55.43 16.63
CA LYS A 573 27.07 -54.31 16.59
C LYS A 573 25.68 -54.73 16.12
N ALA A 574 25.59 -55.56 15.07
CA ALA A 574 24.32 -56.11 14.61
C ALA A 574 23.67 -57.01 15.67
N GLN A 575 24.45 -57.87 16.33
CA GLN A 575 23.94 -58.70 17.43
C GLN A 575 23.43 -57.87 18.61
N GLN A 576 24.11 -56.77 18.94
CA GLN A 576 23.66 -55.83 19.96
C GLN A 576 22.32 -55.17 19.58
N GLN A 577 22.17 -54.74 18.31
CA GLN A 577 20.90 -54.18 17.81
C GLN A 577 19.76 -55.20 17.84
N LEU A 578 20.03 -56.46 17.51
CA LEU A 578 19.05 -57.54 17.62
C LEU A 578 18.66 -57.82 19.07
N ASN A 579 19.62 -57.80 20.01
CA ASN A 579 19.33 -57.96 21.43
C ASN A 579 18.49 -56.80 21.99
N ASN A 580 18.79 -55.56 21.55
CA ASN A 580 17.99 -54.38 21.87
C ASN A 580 16.56 -54.49 21.30
N ALA A 581 16.41 -55.02 20.09
CA ALA A 581 15.09 -55.24 19.48
C ALA A 581 14.29 -56.33 20.21
N LYS A 582 14.95 -57.39 20.67
CA LYS A 582 14.33 -58.45 21.49
C LYS A 582 13.90 -57.94 22.86
N SER A 583 14.68 -57.04 23.48
CA SER A 583 14.35 -56.48 24.80
C SER A 583 13.31 -55.38 24.73
N SER A 584 13.29 -54.57 23.66
CA SER A 584 12.31 -53.49 23.51
C SER A 584 10.96 -53.98 23.03
N GLY A 585 10.91 -55.09 22.29
CA GLY A 585 9.66 -55.62 21.71
C GLY A 585 9.03 -54.67 20.67
N LYS A 586 9.77 -53.68 20.18
CA LYS A 586 9.27 -52.66 19.24
C LYS A 586 9.63 -53.00 17.79
N ALA A 587 8.67 -52.87 16.88
CA ALA A 587 8.89 -53.10 15.45
C ALA A 587 9.97 -52.17 14.84
N ALA A 588 10.08 -50.92 15.33
CA ALA A 588 11.09 -49.97 14.88
C ALA A 588 12.53 -50.42 15.18
N ASP A 589 12.77 -51.07 16.32
CA ASP A 589 14.10 -51.57 16.68
C ASP A 589 14.41 -52.90 15.97
N PHE A 590 13.39 -53.70 15.66
CA PHE A 590 13.52 -54.85 14.75
C PHE A 590 14.00 -54.42 13.35
N ILE A 591 13.48 -53.30 12.83
CA ILE A 591 13.90 -52.77 11.53
C ILE A 591 15.36 -52.32 11.57
N LYS A 592 15.80 -51.62 12.63
CA LYS A 592 17.22 -51.25 12.82
C LYS A 592 18.14 -52.47 12.89
N ALA A 593 17.72 -53.53 13.60
CA ALA A 593 18.47 -54.79 13.66
C ALA A 593 18.55 -55.50 12.30
N ARG A 594 17.49 -55.46 11.50
CA ARG A 594 17.47 -55.99 10.12
C ARG A 594 18.43 -55.24 9.20
N PHE A 595 18.48 -53.91 9.30
CA PHE A 595 19.39 -53.10 8.48
C PHE A 595 20.85 -53.30 8.86
N ALA A 596 21.16 -53.41 10.16
CA ALA A 596 22.52 -53.63 10.64
C ALA A 596 23.14 -54.97 10.16
N ALA A 597 22.31 -55.91 9.72
CA ALA A 597 22.73 -57.25 9.30
C ALA A 597 22.71 -57.48 7.78
N LYS A 598 22.33 -56.49 6.98
CA LYS A 598 22.16 -56.64 5.52
C LYS A 598 23.44 -57.04 4.79
N ASP A 599 24.60 -56.73 5.36
CA ASP A 599 25.93 -57.06 4.81
C ASP A 599 26.65 -58.17 5.61
N LEU A 600 25.97 -58.80 6.57
CA LEU A 600 26.52 -59.90 7.37
C LEU A 600 26.03 -61.24 6.84
N ASN A 601 26.93 -62.08 6.35
CA ASN A 601 26.60 -63.44 5.93
C ASN A 601 26.54 -64.38 7.15
N ASN A 602 25.51 -64.21 7.99
CA ASN A 602 25.32 -64.98 9.23
C ASN A 602 23.90 -65.58 9.30
N ALA A 603 23.78 -66.88 8.99
CA ALA A 603 22.51 -67.59 8.93
C ALA A 603 21.77 -67.67 10.29
N GLU A 604 22.51 -67.75 11.39
CA GLU A 604 21.93 -67.83 12.74
C GLU A 604 21.32 -66.49 13.15
N PHE A 605 21.96 -65.37 12.80
CA PHE A 605 21.39 -64.04 13.02
C PHE A 605 20.05 -63.87 12.26
N ASN A 606 20.02 -64.24 10.99
CA ASN A 606 18.82 -64.12 10.14
C ASN A 606 17.67 -65.00 10.64
N LYS A 607 17.97 -66.18 11.19
CA LYS A 607 16.98 -67.05 11.83
C LYS A 607 16.36 -66.38 13.07
N GLN A 608 17.19 -65.79 13.94
CA GLN A 608 16.71 -65.08 15.13
C GLN A 608 15.92 -63.81 14.78
N LEU A 609 16.31 -63.11 13.71
CA LEU A 609 15.58 -61.96 13.19
C LEU A 609 14.19 -62.39 12.67
N ASN A 610 14.10 -63.48 11.92
CA ASN A 610 12.81 -64.00 11.41
C ASN A 610 11.90 -64.50 12.54
N GLN A 611 12.46 -65.11 13.59
CA GLN A 611 11.69 -65.47 14.80
C GLN A 611 11.15 -64.23 15.51
N LEU A 612 11.95 -63.16 15.61
CA LEU A 612 11.51 -61.87 16.16
C LEU A 612 10.41 -61.23 15.30
N LYS A 613 10.51 -61.31 13.95
CA LYS A 613 9.44 -60.86 13.04
C LYS A 613 8.11 -61.57 13.34
N GLN A 614 8.15 -62.89 13.53
CA GLN A 614 6.96 -63.69 13.86
C GLN A 614 6.42 -63.38 15.26
N SER A 615 7.29 -63.25 16.27
CA SER A 615 6.85 -62.95 17.65
C SER A 615 6.25 -61.55 17.79
N LEU A 616 6.66 -60.61 16.94
CA LEU A 616 6.12 -59.25 16.89
C LEU A 616 4.86 -59.11 16.01
N GLY A 617 4.36 -60.21 15.42
CA GLY A 617 3.10 -60.21 14.67
C GLY A 617 3.11 -59.44 13.35
N ILE A 618 4.30 -59.15 12.78
CA ILE A 618 4.46 -58.35 11.55
C ILE A 618 4.05 -59.21 10.33
N LYS A 619 2.80 -59.03 9.83
CA LYS A 619 2.23 -59.73 8.65
C LYS A 619 2.42 -58.94 7.34
N ASP A 620 2.44 -59.66 6.21
CA ASP A 620 2.41 -59.06 4.86
C ASP A 620 0.99 -58.54 4.52
N LEU A 621 0.90 -57.45 3.75
CA LEU A 621 -0.26 -56.55 3.60
C LEU A 621 -1.46 -57.12 2.80
N PRO A 622 -2.74 -56.84 3.19
CA PRO A 622 -3.97 -57.28 2.50
C PRO A 622 -4.57 -56.28 1.48
N SER A 623 -5.52 -56.74 0.64
CA SER A 623 -6.05 -56.07 -0.58
C SER A 623 -7.33 -55.23 -0.44
N LYS A 624 -7.52 -54.34 -1.44
CA LYS A 624 -8.53 -53.27 -1.62
C LYS A 624 -9.99 -53.75 -1.72
N ALA A 625 -10.84 -53.37 -0.77
CA ALA A 625 -12.24 -53.00 -1.07
C ALA A 625 -12.86 -52.25 0.12
N ASN A 626 -13.41 -51.06 -0.17
CA ASN A 626 -14.35 -50.25 0.62
C ASN A 626 -13.79 -49.28 1.67
N LEU A 627 -13.37 -48.10 1.22
CA LEU A 627 -13.21 -46.88 2.05
C LEU A 627 -13.73 -45.63 1.31
N ARG A 628 -14.22 -44.66 2.09
CA ARG A 628 -14.64 -43.28 1.71
C ARG A 628 -13.71 -42.23 2.37
N ALA A 629 -13.83 -40.96 1.95
CA ALA A 629 -12.77 -39.93 1.79
C ALA A 629 -12.53 -38.91 2.94
N SER A 630 -11.29 -38.34 3.05
CA SER A 630 -10.90 -36.90 2.78
C SER A 630 -9.73 -36.27 3.62
N VAL A 631 -8.83 -35.53 2.92
CA VAL A 631 -7.95 -34.34 3.27
C VAL A 631 -6.40 -34.49 3.38
N PRO A 632 -5.58 -33.87 2.50
CA PRO A 632 -4.14 -34.14 2.34
C PRO A 632 -3.15 -33.29 3.18
N VAL A 633 -1.99 -33.88 3.51
CA VAL A 633 -0.77 -33.19 4.03
C VAL A 633 0.22 -32.93 2.88
N ARG A 634 0.96 -31.81 2.93
CA ARG A 634 2.03 -31.46 1.96
C ARG A 634 3.42 -31.72 2.57
N ILE A 635 4.31 -32.39 1.82
CA ILE A 635 5.73 -32.55 2.15
C ILE A 635 6.52 -32.15 0.90
N SER A 636 7.42 -31.17 1.03
CA SER A 636 8.35 -30.77 -0.03
C SER A 636 9.68 -31.51 0.16
N LEU A 637 10.15 -32.20 -0.88
CA LEU A 637 11.44 -32.88 -0.94
C LEU A 637 12.37 -32.08 -1.84
N GLN A 638 13.11 -31.16 -1.25
CA GLN A 638 14.38 -30.69 -1.83
C GLN A 638 15.55 -31.13 -0.94
N ALA A 639 15.49 -32.38 -0.49
CA ALA A 639 16.61 -33.04 0.14
C ALA A 639 16.84 -34.38 -0.56
N SER A 640 18.02 -34.49 -1.17
CA SER A 640 18.73 -35.74 -1.45
C SER A 640 18.70 -36.35 -2.85
N LEU A 641 18.32 -35.59 -3.89
CA LEU A 641 18.87 -35.80 -5.24
C LEU A 641 19.66 -34.58 -5.76
N LYS A 642 20.29 -33.79 -4.87
CA LYS A 642 21.33 -32.84 -5.28
C LYS A 642 22.59 -33.61 -5.69
N SER A 643 22.52 -34.27 -6.84
CA SER A 643 23.68 -34.56 -7.68
C SER A 643 23.61 -33.57 -8.84
N SER A 644 24.75 -33.03 -9.28
CA SER A 644 24.88 -32.22 -10.51
C SER A 644 24.39 -32.95 -11.77
N THR A 645 23.95 -34.20 -11.63
CA THR A 645 23.52 -35.08 -12.70
C THR A 645 22.00 -35.15 -12.91
N TYR A 646 21.11 -34.77 -11.96
CA TYR A 646 19.65 -34.99 -12.11
C TYR A 646 18.80 -33.82 -11.56
N LYS A 647 17.97 -33.21 -12.42
CA LYS A 647 17.16 -31.99 -12.17
C LYS A 647 15.66 -32.28 -11.95
N TYR A 648 15.13 -33.40 -12.45
CA TYR A 648 13.69 -33.74 -12.43
C TYR A 648 13.41 -35.13 -11.85
N ILE A 649 12.28 -35.36 -11.19
CA ILE A 649 11.80 -36.67 -10.73
C ILE A 649 11.22 -37.42 -11.93
N ASP A 650 11.69 -38.65 -12.16
CA ASP A 650 11.03 -39.53 -13.10
C ASP A 650 9.73 -40.04 -12.48
N LYS A 651 8.60 -39.46 -12.88
CA LYS A 651 7.26 -39.82 -12.38
C LYS A 651 6.96 -41.30 -12.51
N SER A 652 7.49 -41.98 -13.54
CA SER A 652 7.30 -43.42 -13.73
C SER A 652 7.95 -44.27 -12.64
N SER A 653 8.92 -43.69 -11.91
CA SER A 653 9.64 -44.35 -10.82
C SER A 653 8.99 -44.20 -9.46
N ILE A 654 7.88 -43.47 -9.30
CA ILE A 654 7.21 -43.31 -8.01
C ILE A 654 6.08 -44.33 -7.86
N THR A 655 6.20 -45.23 -6.89
CA THR A 655 5.20 -46.27 -6.61
C THR A 655 4.94 -46.40 -5.11
N ALA A 656 3.82 -47.03 -4.73
CA ALA A 656 3.52 -47.30 -3.33
C ALA A 656 4.52 -48.28 -2.68
N ASP A 657 5.34 -48.98 -3.48
CA ASP A 657 6.31 -49.96 -3.01
C ASP A 657 7.65 -49.32 -2.64
N ASN A 658 7.94 -48.12 -3.16
CA ASN A 658 9.23 -47.46 -2.95
C ASN A 658 9.14 -46.16 -2.14
N ILE A 659 7.98 -45.85 -1.59
CA ILE A 659 7.79 -44.78 -0.61
C ILE A 659 6.93 -45.31 0.54
N ALA A 660 7.46 -45.25 1.75
CA ALA A 660 6.78 -45.65 2.98
C ALA A 660 6.67 -44.49 3.96
N ILE A 661 5.60 -44.45 4.74
CA ILE A 661 5.42 -43.44 5.79
C ILE A 661 5.14 -44.17 7.10
N LEU A 662 5.78 -43.73 8.17
CA LEU A 662 5.62 -44.26 9.51
C LEU A 662 5.06 -43.19 10.43
N ASP A 663 4.14 -43.54 11.33
CA ASP A 663 3.68 -42.65 12.41
C ASP A 663 4.73 -42.51 13.52
N GLY A 664 4.45 -41.66 14.52
CA GLY A 664 5.33 -41.46 15.68
C GLY A 664 5.55 -42.70 16.55
N SER A 665 4.78 -43.77 16.33
CA SER A 665 4.94 -45.08 16.97
C SER A 665 5.71 -46.08 16.08
N GLY A 666 6.08 -45.69 14.86
CA GLY A 666 6.79 -46.51 13.89
C GLY A 666 5.89 -47.46 13.09
N ASN A 667 4.57 -47.30 13.13
CA ASN A 667 3.65 -48.09 12.32
C ASN A 667 3.54 -47.49 10.92
N ALA A 668 3.49 -48.35 9.90
CA ALA A 668 3.27 -47.90 8.53
C ALA A 668 1.88 -47.29 8.38
N VAL A 669 1.83 -46.07 7.84
CA VAL A 669 0.58 -45.40 7.45
C VAL A 669 0.07 -46.08 6.20
N SER A 670 -1.00 -46.87 6.34
CA SER A 670 -1.69 -47.50 5.23
C SER A 670 -2.48 -46.47 4.40
N ASN A 671 -2.69 -46.75 3.11
CA ASN A 671 -3.54 -45.96 2.19
C ASN A 671 -3.03 -44.55 1.87
N VAL A 672 -1.81 -44.42 1.38
CA VAL A 672 -1.32 -43.15 0.83
C VAL A 672 -1.39 -43.11 -0.69
N ASN A 673 -1.97 -42.05 -1.24
CA ASN A 673 -1.83 -41.73 -2.66
C ASN A 673 -0.56 -40.92 -2.86
N LEU A 674 0.27 -41.43 -3.77
CA LEU A 674 1.46 -40.78 -4.23
C LEU A 674 1.16 -40.16 -5.58
N SER A 675 1.50 -38.89 -5.76
CA SER A 675 1.50 -38.28 -7.08
C SER A 675 2.72 -37.41 -7.25
N VAL A 676 3.32 -37.46 -8.43
CA VAL A 676 4.33 -36.47 -8.81
C VAL A 676 3.62 -35.36 -9.55
N LYS A 677 3.71 -34.17 -8.98
CA LYS A 677 3.32 -32.91 -9.61
C LYS A 677 4.42 -31.92 -9.31
N PHE A 678 4.70 -31.00 -10.22
CA PHE A 678 5.61 -29.89 -9.96
C PHE A 678 7.02 -30.33 -9.50
N ASN A 679 7.55 -31.42 -10.07
CA ASN A 679 8.82 -32.02 -9.64
C ASN A 679 8.90 -32.39 -8.14
N ARG A 680 7.75 -32.58 -7.49
CA ARG A 680 7.59 -32.88 -6.07
C ARG A 680 6.73 -34.12 -5.89
N ILE A 681 7.02 -34.90 -4.85
CA ILE A 681 6.23 -36.08 -4.49
C ILE A 681 5.17 -35.66 -3.48
N PHE A 682 3.93 -35.63 -3.92
CA PHE A 682 2.78 -35.42 -3.06
C PHE A 682 2.39 -36.74 -2.42
N ILE A 683 2.35 -36.73 -1.09
CA ILE A 683 1.96 -37.85 -0.26
C ILE A 683 0.66 -37.46 0.43
N THR A 684 -0.43 -38.11 0.05
CA THR A 684 -1.75 -37.81 0.60
C THR A 684 -2.32 -39.06 1.24
N ALA A 685 -2.73 -39.01 2.51
CA ALA A 685 -3.53 -40.09 3.06
C ALA A 685 -4.86 -40.13 2.30
N ALA A 686 -5.29 -41.29 1.81
CA ALA A 686 -6.50 -41.43 0.99
C ALA A 686 -7.78 -41.08 1.76
N ASP A 687 -7.72 -41.06 3.09
CA ASP A 687 -8.76 -40.70 4.06
C ASP A 687 -8.46 -39.40 4.84
N GLY A 688 -7.30 -38.78 4.59
CA GLY A 688 -6.82 -37.57 5.25
C GLY A 688 -6.47 -37.64 6.73
N SER A 689 -6.22 -38.84 7.27
CA SER A 689 -5.99 -39.03 8.70
C SER A 689 -4.53 -38.85 9.16
N PHE A 690 -3.86 -37.79 8.73
CA PHE A 690 -2.68 -37.37 9.49
C PHE A 690 -3.18 -36.63 10.74
N ALA A 691 -2.91 -37.16 11.92
CA ALA A 691 -3.35 -36.54 13.17
C ALA A 691 -2.61 -35.21 13.37
N PRO A 692 -3.25 -34.13 13.84
CA PRO A 692 -2.58 -32.86 14.10
C PRO A 692 -1.53 -33.00 15.21
N ASN A 693 -0.45 -32.22 15.13
CA ASN A 693 0.67 -32.23 16.07
C ASN A 693 1.39 -33.60 16.20
N GLN A 694 1.31 -34.45 15.17
CA GLN A 694 1.96 -35.75 15.18
C GLN A 694 3.14 -35.80 14.20
N THR A 695 4.25 -36.36 14.65
CA THR A 695 5.44 -36.57 13.82
C THR A 695 5.31 -37.87 13.02
N TYR A 696 5.64 -37.79 11.75
CA TYR A 696 5.67 -38.90 10.81
C TYR A 696 7.05 -38.99 10.16
N THR A 697 7.47 -40.20 9.76
CA THR A 697 8.73 -40.46 9.07
C THR A 697 8.45 -40.93 7.64
N VAL A 698 8.95 -40.24 6.63
CA VAL A 698 8.89 -40.68 5.22
C VAL A 698 10.19 -41.37 4.85
N ILE A 699 10.08 -42.51 4.17
CA ILE A 699 11.19 -43.28 3.62
C ILE A 699 11.01 -43.38 2.11
N ILE A 700 12.00 -42.95 1.34
CA ILE A 700 12.04 -43.07 -0.12
C ILE A 700 13.14 -44.06 -0.46
N GLU A 701 12.79 -45.16 -1.11
CA GLU A 701 13.77 -46.17 -1.47
C GLU A 701 14.64 -45.74 -2.66
N LYS A 702 15.80 -46.38 -2.78
CA LYS A 702 16.77 -46.13 -3.85
C LYS A 702 16.22 -46.36 -5.28
N GLY A 703 15.04 -46.95 -5.42
CA GLY A 703 14.40 -47.23 -6.71
C GLY A 703 13.77 -46.00 -7.37
N VAL A 704 13.59 -44.90 -6.63
CA VAL A 704 13.15 -43.62 -7.21
C VAL A 704 14.27 -43.04 -8.06
N LYS A 705 13.91 -42.54 -9.24
CA LYS A 705 14.84 -42.07 -10.27
C LYS A 705 14.69 -40.57 -10.55
N GLY A 706 15.78 -39.95 -10.98
CA GLY A 706 15.82 -38.58 -11.49
C GLY A 706 16.24 -38.51 -12.97
N LYS A 707 15.89 -37.41 -13.65
CA LYS A 707 16.20 -37.07 -15.04
C LYS A 707 17.00 -35.77 -15.10
N THR A 708 17.84 -35.61 -16.12
CA THR A 708 18.62 -34.37 -16.37
C THR A 708 17.76 -33.22 -16.88
N THR A 709 16.75 -33.51 -17.71
CA THR A 709 15.78 -32.56 -18.26
C THR A 709 14.36 -33.13 -18.17
N ALA A 710 13.33 -32.28 -18.19
CA ALA A 710 11.93 -32.70 -18.09
C ALA A 710 11.53 -33.68 -19.23
N SER A 711 12.09 -33.48 -20.43
CA SER A 711 11.85 -34.27 -21.63
C SER A 711 12.78 -35.49 -21.82
N SER A 712 13.74 -35.71 -20.92
CA SER A 712 14.69 -36.82 -21.06
C SER A 712 14.00 -38.19 -20.89
N ASP A 713 14.29 -39.12 -21.78
CA ASP A 713 13.93 -40.54 -21.64
C ASP A 713 14.89 -41.30 -20.71
N GLN A 714 16.04 -40.70 -20.38
CA GLN A 714 17.06 -41.28 -19.51
C GLN A 714 16.81 -40.89 -18.06
N SER A 715 16.71 -41.90 -17.18
CA SER A 715 16.53 -41.71 -15.74
C SER A 715 17.48 -42.58 -14.92
N THR A 716 17.98 -42.02 -13.80
CA THR A 716 18.94 -42.68 -12.92
C THR A 716 18.41 -42.78 -11.50
N ALA A 717 18.58 -43.97 -10.92
CA ALA A 717 18.17 -44.28 -9.56
C ALA A 717 18.98 -43.53 -8.49
N LEU A 718 18.32 -43.25 -7.36
CA LEU A 718 18.96 -42.83 -6.12
C LEU A 718 20.11 -43.76 -5.73
N THR A 719 21.21 -43.16 -5.23
CA THR A 719 22.36 -43.93 -4.72
C THR A 719 22.11 -44.47 -3.31
N SER A 720 21.17 -43.89 -2.55
CA SER A 720 20.79 -44.30 -1.21
C SER A 720 19.32 -43.96 -0.91
N PRO A 721 18.62 -44.72 -0.05
CA PRO A 721 17.30 -44.35 0.43
C PRO A 721 17.33 -43.05 1.23
N LEU A 722 16.24 -42.28 1.15
CA LEU A 722 16.06 -41.02 1.86
C LEU A 722 15.10 -41.22 3.02
N VAL A 723 15.42 -40.64 4.17
CA VAL A 723 14.56 -40.71 5.36
C VAL A 723 14.39 -39.31 5.91
N MET A 724 13.16 -38.87 6.09
CA MET A 724 12.86 -37.54 6.63
C MET A 724 11.71 -37.63 7.64
N GLN A 725 11.60 -36.60 8.47
CA GLN A 725 10.49 -36.47 9.41
C GLN A 725 9.75 -35.17 9.16
N PHE A 726 8.43 -35.20 9.34
CA PHE A 726 7.58 -34.00 9.35
C PHE A 726 6.61 -34.08 10.51
N THR A 727 6.16 -32.94 11.00
CA THR A 727 5.11 -32.85 12.01
C THR A 727 3.96 -32.07 11.42
N THR A 728 2.75 -32.62 11.49
CA THR A 728 1.52 -31.96 11.07
C THR A 728 1.18 -30.80 12.01
N ARG A 729 0.72 -29.67 11.47
CA ARG A 729 0.16 -28.55 12.24
C ARG A 729 -1.32 -28.76 12.51
#